data_AF-A0A0X8HRM3-F1
#
_entry.id   AF-A0A0X8HRM3-F1
#
_cell.length_a   1.000
_cell.length_b   1.000
_cell.length_c   1.000
_cell.angle_alpha   90.00
_cell.angle_beta   90.00
_cell.angle_gamma   90.00
#
_symmetry.space_group_name_H-M   'P 1'
#
loop_
_entity.id
_entity.type
_entity.pdbx_description
1 polymer ?
#
loop_
_entity_poly.entity_id
_entity_poly.type
_entity_poly.pdbx_seq_one_letter_code
_entity_poly.pdbx_strand_id
1 'polypeptide(L)'
;MTKQVNRDSFYRLASDLESERVKGAVTLVNDLSERAVNDEDASEWDYVLHRLIKGLASSNQSARLGFSTCLAEVVALSIKKGHLKSIDEYIALMLKLLSKEKVKNGNEERGKLFGRLFGLQTLLNEPLFSIAFKVEKGSISNEFVVSFTRHLSELAHSKPWLREPCLFTLYQTVEKLAGFFDESMLRSMFNILDEYQFTLTNEGLTIYLHLLYKCEETRKITENTDLLSNLDLRTNWKNNNPLASGNAKLLVSVLKDVVPAESDGLKQKGSWAPRLHFVWDIILPLICRVRETRENDAHVSKKRKKRQKLTEIQFPEFWQTVVEEVFFSEKASSERKYLGILILEKTIQIIPQELVQQVFSKNVMRTLINQSVDSKRNLHKITSNLLNQIGIVCEKQPNKTVNIIESLWFGPNGTINFDRLTKSKTVHGILISRSIDDGILATLVACILKNIQKEHDNFQITTFGLDTLLHIVKGHRSKASFVWLEQLLQYIVKLAFFDLNDKIGPHSQTNNEELQSLAKERLFSILGELIPLSKSTNSTTWSYVTLQILLTNAKTATLSLKLDKELEEVAKKALETLVNIRADYNNPEADLKLKSLEQLLSVCLLQLYAGDTDAVSVLEELISFYSKSGNEVNTLVGLTELLLSMLAQKKAMLRKLSMLVWESLVVDVGKEQLEILVEVLSARENKEGFASLFEAADEYVDISEDEDSNSECDSHHVHVHGSEGENERKETEDYEDSGSGSDSGSESNSEEDDESTSDAEQGDDVARIDKETTSALATALKLPDNILKDNGDIGYNIEDDGEESEEESMDDEAMLELDDQLSAIFKRRNEALHKVQTGNQRKLEVKELRESVISFKHRILDMLEIYYKHIDRTINCSEKCTSRMCYDLLSTIKPLIKCMQQTTDKALADKSARLLKANVCKLKVSYISKDVDGEHIISYLKDLHSSAIASKPGQFPNLYYSTCSTTSLFLAKVLNAVSNNESSYASLIDIYAESMKNWVSNGKFGRSFFIDFVNWLESKKSKN
;
A
#
# COMPACT_ATOMS: atom_id res chain seq x y z
N MET A 1 -54.03 29.24 47.28
CA MET A 1 -54.04 29.06 45.81
C MET A 1 -52.85 28.20 45.46
N THR A 2 -53.06 26.89 45.36
CA THR A 2 -52.06 25.92 44.87
C THR A 2 -51.72 26.26 43.42
N LYS A 3 -50.53 26.82 43.17
CA LYS A 3 -50.02 27.01 41.80
C LYS A 3 -49.95 25.61 41.16
N GLN A 4 -50.46 25.41 39.96
CA GLN A 4 -50.29 24.13 39.23
C GLN A 4 -48.84 24.00 38.76
N VAL A 5 -48.33 22.79 38.52
CA VAL A 5 -47.00 22.65 37.89
C VAL A 5 -47.02 23.22 36.47
N ASN A 6 -45.88 23.72 35.99
CA ASN A 6 -45.83 24.31 34.66
C ASN A 6 -46.16 23.27 33.58
N ARG A 7 -47.33 23.39 32.96
CA ARG A 7 -47.81 22.43 31.94
C ARG A 7 -47.01 22.54 30.64
N ASP A 8 -46.33 23.65 30.37
CA ASP A 8 -45.44 23.81 29.20
C ASP A 8 -44.26 22.84 29.25
N SER A 9 -43.87 22.40 30.45
CA SER A 9 -42.82 21.40 30.64
C SER A 9 -43.13 20.10 29.89
N PHE A 10 -44.40 19.69 29.79
CA PHE A 10 -44.78 18.47 29.05
C PHE A 10 -44.60 18.62 27.53
N TYR A 11 -44.74 19.82 26.98
CA TYR A 11 -44.44 20.08 25.57
C TYR A 11 -42.93 20.05 25.32
N ARG A 12 -42.14 20.62 26.24
CA ARG A 12 -40.68 20.58 26.19
C ARG A 12 -40.13 19.15 26.29
N LEU A 13 -40.75 18.29 27.11
CA LEU A 13 -40.43 16.85 27.17
C LEU A 13 -40.67 16.11 25.86
N ALA A 14 -41.54 16.62 24.98
CA ALA A 14 -41.82 16.05 23.66
C ALA A 14 -40.95 16.62 22.54
N SER A 15 -40.06 17.59 22.84
CA SER A 15 -39.19 18.23 21.84
C SER A 15 -38.16 17.28 21.26
N ASP A 16 -37.83 17.46 19.98
CA ASP A 16 -36.76 16.73 19.31
C ASP A 16 -35.36 17.16 19.79
N LEU A 17 -35.25 18.35 20.38
CA LEU A 17 -34.00 18.85 20.96
C LEU A 17 -33.78 18.31 22.38
N GLU A 18 -32.65 17.66 22.60
CA GLU A 18 -32.28 17.09 23.90
C GLU A 18 -32.21 18.15 25.00
N SER A 19 -31.64 19.32 24.71
CA SER A 19 -31.51 20.42 25.67
C SER A 19 -32.87 20.95 26.16
N GLU A 20 -33.89 20.94 25.31
CA GLU A 20 -35.25 21.32 25.69
C GLU A 20 -35.93 20.24 26.53
N ARG A 21 -35.73 18.96 26.20
CA ARG A 21 -36.22 17.84 27.02
C ARG A 21 -35.64 17.90 28.43
N VAL A 22 -34.32 18.09 28.55
CA VAL A 22 -33.65 18.22 29.86
C VAL A 22 -34.19 19.42 30.63
N LYS A 23 -34.32 20.59 30.00
CA LYS A 23 -34.91 21.78 30.66
C LYS A 23 -36.35 21.53 31.12
N GLY A 24 -37.16 20.85 30.32
CA GLY A 24 -38.53 20.46 30.67
C GLY A 24 -38.56 19.53 31.89
N ALA A 25 -37.69 18.53 31.92
CA ALA A 25 -37.56 17.61 33.05
C ALA A 25 -37.14 18.33 34.34
N VAL A 26 -36.08 19.15 34.28
CA VAL A 26 -35.58 19.93 35.43
C VAL A 26 -36.64 20.87 35.98
N THR A 27 -37.35 21.60 35.10
CA THR A 27 -38.43 22.51 35.52
C THR A 27 -39.53 21.75 36.26
N LEU A 28 -39.98 20.62 35.70
CA LEU A 28 -41.05 19.81 36.29
C LEU A 28 -40.65 19.16 37.62
N VAL A 29 -39.40 18.69 37.74
CA VAL A 29 -38.86 18.11 38.98
C VAL A 29 -38.71 19.18 40.06
N ASN A 30 -38.23 20.38 39.72
CA ASN A 30 -38.12 21.50 40.66
C ASN A 30 -39.51 21.93 41.17
N ASP A 31 -40.47 22.14 40.26
CA ASP A 31 -41.85 22.51 40.60
C ASP A 31 -42.54 21.50 41.53
N LEU A 32 -42.17 20.21 41.45
CA LEU A 32 -42.65 19.15 42.33
C LEU A 32 -41.87 19.08 43.65
N SER A 33 -40.56 19.34 43.64
CA SER A 33 -39.71 19.26 44.83
C SER A 33 -40.07 20.28 45.91
N GLU A 34 -40.57 21.44 45.50
CA GLU A 34 -41.02 22.53 46.38
C GLU A 34 -42.38 22.23 47.06
N ARG A 35 -43.07 21.17 46.65
CA ARG A 35 -44.40 20.81 47.19
C ARG A 35 -44.33 19.88 48.40
N ALA A 36 -45.37 19.98 49.22
CA ALA A 36 -45.66 19.03 50.29
C ALA A 36 -46.52 17.86 49.75
N VAL A 37 -46.53 16.74 50.47
CA VAL A 37 -47.39 15.60 50.19
C VAL A 37 -48.55 15.64 51.19
N ASN A 38 -49.47 16.57 50.96
CA ASN A 38 -50.71 16.76 51.73
C ASN A 38 -51.92 16.60 50.77
N ASP A 39 -53.12 16.41 51.31
CA ASP A 39 -54.35 16.14 50.51
C ASP A 39 -54.62 17.19 49.40
N GLU A 40 -54.19 18.44 49.58
CA GLU A 40 -54.35 19.51 48.58
C GLU A 40 -53.42 19.37 47.36
N ASP A 41 -52.19 18.88 47.54
CA ASP A 41 -51.16 18.74 46.49
C ASP A 41 -51.07 17.31 45.92
N ALA A 42 -51.66 16.31 46.58
CA ALA A 42 -51.71 14.92 46.12
C ALA A 42 -52.31 14.80 44.71
N SER A 43 -53.30 15.64 44.38
CA SER A 43 -53.93 15.69 43.05
C SER A 43 -52.96 16.12 41.93
N GLU A 44 -51.98 16.99 42.22
CA GLU A 44 -50.96 17.41 41.26
C GLU A 44 -49.88 16.35 41.07
N TRP A 45 -49.46 15.67 42.14
CA TRP A 45 -48.56 14.51 42.05
C TRP A 45 -49.16 13.40 41.19
N ASP A 46 -50.43 13.07 41.44
CA ASP A 46 -51.16 12.11 40.63
C ASP A 46 -51.28 12.58 39.19
N TYR A 47 -51.64 13.84 38.93
CA TYR A 47 -51.70 14.38 37.58
C TYR A 47 -50.35 14.18 36.84
N VAL A 48 -49.23 14.58 37.46
CA VAL A 48 -47.92 14.50 36.81
C VAL A 48 -47.53 13.04 36.55
N LEU A 49 -47.64 12.16 37.54
CA LEU A 49 -47.35 10.73 37.37
C LEU A 49 -48.23 10.10 36.28
N HIS A 50 -49.53 10.40 36.27
CA HIS A 50 -50.45 9.89 35.25
C HIS A 50 -50.12 10.42 33.86
N ARG A 51 -49.75 11.70 33.76
CA ARG A 51 -49.39 12.35 32.48
C ARG A 51 -48.08 11.79 31.95
N LEU A 52 -47.09 11.59 32.81
CA LEU A 52 -45.80 11.02 32.45
C LEU A 52 -45.94 9.56 31.99
N ILE A 53 -46.62 8.72 32.77
CA ILE A 53 -46.88 7.31 32.43
C ILE A 53 -47.66 7.17 31.13
N LYS A 54 -48.75 7.94 30.94
CA LYS A 54 -49.52 7.91 29.68
C LYS A 54 -48.70 8.42 28.49
N GLY A 55 -47.80 9.37 28.72
CA GLY A 55 -46.90 9.90 27.70
C GLY A 55 -45.90 8.89 27.15
N LEU A 56 -45.56 7.84 27.91
CA LEU A 56 -44.72 6.74 27.42
C LEU A 56 -45.37 5.96 26.26
N ALA A 57 -46.70 6.01 26.14
CA ALA A 57 -47.44 5.41 25.03
C ALA A 57 -47.53 6.28 23.78
N SER A 58 -46.88 7.46 23.77
CA SER A 58 -46.88 8.39 22.65
C SER A 58 -46.36 7.76 21.35
N SER A 59 -46.83 8.19 20.18
CA SER A 59 -46.24 7.81 18.89
C SER A 59 -44.91 8.53 18.61
N ASN A 60 -44.67 9.68 19.25
CA ASN A 60 -43.44 10.46 19.11
C ASN A 60 -42.29 9.82 19.92
N GLN A 61 -41.19 9.45 19.26
CA GLN A 61 -40.01 8.83 19.87
C GLN A 61 -39.31 9.76 20.87
N SER A 62 -39.13 11.03 20.52
CA SER A 62 -38.53 12.07 21.38
C SER A 62 -39.35 12.26 22.66
N ALA A 63 -40.68 12.20 22.54
CA ALA A 63 -41.57 12.21 23.70
C ALA A 63 -41.40 10.99 24.59
N ARG A 64 -41.27 9.77 24.06
CA ARG A 64 -41.02 8.58 24.92
C ARG A 64 -39.74 8.72 25.72
N LEU A 65 -38.68 9.23 25.08
CA LEU A 65 -37.39 9.44 25.74
C LEU A 65 -37.49 10.49 26.84
N GLY A 66 -38.00 11.70 26.53
CA GLY A 66 -38.12 12.78 27.51
C GLY A 66 -39.05 12.45 28.67
N PHE A 67 -40.19 11.82 28.38
CA PHE A 67 -41.13 11.38 29.42
C PHE A 67 -40.55 10.27 30.30
N SER A 68 -39.81 9.31 29.73
CA SER A 68 -39.12 8.24 30.50
C SER A 68 -38.06 8.82 31.43
N THR A 69 -37.19 9.70 30.92
CA THR A 69 -36.14 10.35 31.74
C THR A 69 -36.74 11.18 32.88
N CYS A 70 -37.78 11.98 32.60
CA CYS A 70 -38.43 12.77 33.64
C CYS A 70 -39.18 11.89 34.65
N LEU A 71 -39.82 10.80 34.19
CA LEU A 71 -40.51 9.86 35.06
C LEU A 71 -39.56 9.21 36.07
N ALA A 72 -38.31 8.92 35.70
CA ALA A 72 -37.32 8.36 36.63
C ALA A 72 -37.14 9.24 37.87
N GLU A 73 -36.88 10.53 37.66
CA GLU A 73 -36.67 11.50 38.73
C GLU A 73 -37.95 11.73 39.53
N VAL A 74 -39.10 11.84 38.86
CA VAL A 74 -40.38 12.10 39.53
C VAL A 74 -40.80 10.92 40.41
N VAL A 75 -40.62 9.68 39.97
CA VAL A 75 -40.94 8.49 40.80
C VAL A 75 -39.99 8.41 42.00
N ALA A 76 -38.69 8.67 41.82
CA ALA A 76 -37.74 8.67 42.93
C ALA A 76 -38.09 9.75 43.97
N LEU A 77 -38.41 10.96 43.50
CA LEU A 77 -38.83 12.06 44.35
C LEU A 77 -40.16 11.77 45.05
N SER A 78 -41.13 11.18 44.35
CA SER A 78 -42.43 10.79 44.88
C SER A 78 -42.31 9.76 46.01
N ILE A 79 -41.39 8.79 45.89
CA ILE A 79 -41.10 7.83 46.97
C ILE A 79 -40.42 8.52 48.14
N LYS A 80 -39.40 9.34 47.88
CA LYS A 80 -38.66 10.09 48.91
C LYS A 80 -39.58 11.00 49.74
N LYS A 81 -40.57 11.61 49.10
CA LYS A 81 -41.55 12.50 49.74
C LYS A 81 -42.74 11.76 50.36
N GLY A 82 -42.86 10.44 50.15
CA GLY A 82 -43.91 9.61 50.73
C GLY A 82 -45.26 9.63 49.99
N HIS A 83 -45.32 10.14 48.75
CA HIS A 83 -46.52 10.08 47.91
C HIS A 83 -46.75 8.68 47.33
N LEU A 84 -45.68 8.05 46.84
CA LEU A 84 -45.67 6.62 46.51
C LEU A 84 -45.01 5.85 47.65
N LYS A 85 -45.64 4.79 48.15
CA LYS A 85 -45.15 3.98 49.28
C LYS A 85 -44.03 3.03 48.87
N SER A 86 -44.07 2.53 47.64
CA SER A 86 -43.08 1.60 47.11
C SER A 86 -43.00 1.64 45.59
N ILE A 87 -42.01 0.94 45.04
CA ILE A 87 -41.87 0.76 43.60
C ILE A 87 -42.94 -0.19 43.05
N ASP A 88 -43.41 -1.15 43.85
CA ASP A 88 -44.56 -1.99 43.46
C ASP A 88 -45.82 -1.15 43.23
N GLU A 89 -46.04 -0.09 44.02
CA GLU A 89 -47.16 0.84 43.80
C GLU A 89 -47.01 1.60 42.48
N TYR A 90 -45.80 2.02 42.12
CA TYR A 90 -45.51 2.60 40.81
C TYR A 90 -45.79 1.60 39.66
N ILE A 91 -45.30 0.36 39.77
CA ILE A 91 -45.51 -0.66 38.74
C ILE A 91 -47.01 -0.96 38.59
N ALA A 92 -47.74 -1.11 39.70
CA ALA A 92 -49.18 -1.33 39.69
C ALA A 92 -49.93 -0.16 39.03
N LEU A 93 -49.55 1.09 39.34
CA LEU A 93 -50.10 2.29 38.71
C LEU A 93 -49.81 2.31 37.21
N MET A 94 -48.58 2.00 36.81
CA MET A 94 -48.15 1.94 35.41
C MET A 94 -48.93 0.89 34.63
N LEU A 95 -49.05 -0.33 35.15
CA LEU A 95 -49.80 -1.42 34.52
C LEU A 95 -51.29 -1.10 34.38
N LYS A 96 -51.88 -0.45 35.39
CA LYS A 96 -53.27 0.02 35.38
C LYS A 96 -53.50 1.08 34.30
N LEU A 97 -52.64 2.09 34.22
CA LEU A 97 -52.78 3.19 33.25
C LEU A 97 -52.48 2.76 31.81
N LEU A 98 -51.62 1.76 31.64
CA LEU A 98 -51.24 1.19 30.33
C LEU A 98 -51.93 -0.16 30.10
N SER A 99 -53.13 -0.37 30.64
CA SER A 99 -53.97 -1.56 30.45
C SER A 99 -54.37 -1.81 28.98
N LYS A 100 -54.46 -3.10 28.60
CA LYS A 100 -54.90 -3.55 27.27
C LYS A 100 -56.43 -3.62 27.13
N GLU A 101 -57.19 -3.52 28.22
CA GLU A 101 -58.63 -3.84 28.24
C GLU A 101 -59.52 -2.83 27.48
N LYS A 102 -58.94 -1.72 27.00
CA LYS A 102 -59.65 -0.65 26.27
C LYS A 102 -58.79 -0.10 25.12
N VAL A 103 -58.41 -0.95 24.17
CA VAL A 103 -57.60 -0.55 23.01
C VAL A 103 -58.47 -0.49 21.76
N LYS A 104 -58.49 0.66 21.07
CA LYS A 104 -59.35 0.90 19.90
C LYS A 104 -58.73 0.44 18.58
N ASN A 105 -57.39 0.41 18.48
CA ASN A 105 -56.66 -0.03 17.30
C ASN A 105 -55.23 -0.54 17.62
N GLY A 106 -54.59 -1.22 16.67
CA GLY A 106 -53.25 -1.81 16.86
C GLY A 106 -52.13 -0.79 17.12
N ASN A 107 -52.28 0.47 16.69
CA ASN A 107 -51.31 1.53 16.97
C ASN A 107 -51.34 1.96 18.45
N GLU A 108 -52.53 2.05 19.03
CA GLU A 108 -52.71 2.31 20.45
C GLU A 108 -52.21 1.13 21.30
N GLU A 109 -52.43 -0.12 20.85
CA GLU A 109 -51.89 -1.32 21.50
C GLU A 109 -50.36 -1.27 21.53
N ARG A 110 -49.75 -1.00 20.37
CA ARG A 110 -48.30 -0.86 20.21
C ARG A 110 -47.74 0.25 21.10
N GLY A 111 -48.40 1.40 21.16
CA GLY A 111 -48.04 2.51 22.03
C GLY A 111 -48.04 2.10 23.51
N LYS A 112 -49.14 1.50 24.01
CA LYS A 112 -49.22 1.05 25.41
C LYS A 112 -48.19 -0.03 25.76
N LEU A 113 -47.91 -0.96 24.84
CA LEU A 113 -46.88 -1.98 25.02
C LEU A 113 -45.47 -1.38 25.13
N PHE A 114 -45.11 -0.44 24.25
CA PHE A 114 -43.87 0.32 24.41
C PHE A 114 -43.86 1.13 25.69
N GLY A 115 -44.99 1.73 26.06
CA GLY A 115 -45.10 2.48 27.32
C GLY A 115 -44.77 1.62 28.54
N ARG A 116 -45.25 0.37 28.57
CA ARG A 116 -44.90 -0.59 29.64
C ARG A 116 -43.41 -0.90 29.66
N LEU A 117 -42.82 -1.15 28.49
CA LEU A 117 -41.38 -1.39 28.36
C LEU A 117 -40.57 -0.19 28.88
N PHE A 118 -40.85 1.03 28.41
CA PHE A 118 -40.15 2.23 28.85
C PHE A 118 -40.37 2.49 30.34
N GLY A 119 -41.57 2.23 30.85
CA GLY A 119 -41.89 2.36 32.28
C GLY A 119 -41.08 1.40 33.16
N LEU A 120 -40.81 0.18 32.68
CA LEU A 120 -39.91 -0.78 33.34
C LEU A 120 -38.44 -0.38 33.16
N GLN A 121 -38.02 0.04 31.96
CA GLN A 121 -36.65 0.52 31.69
C GLN A 121 -36.26 1.73 32.55
N THR A 122 -37.23 2.57 32.91
CA THR A 122 -37.05 3.72 33.81
C THR A 122 -36.40 3.30 35.14
N LEU A 123 -36.68 2.08 35.63
CA LEU A 123 -36.12 1.54 36.87
C LEU A 123 -34.62 1.21 36.77
N LEU A 124 -34.03 1.21 35.58
CA LEU A 124 -32.60 0.97 35.39
C LEU A 124 -31.74 2.23 35.59
N ASN A 125 -32.35 3.39 35.74
CA ASN A 125 -31.68 4.65 36.00
C ASN A 125 -31.51 4.85 37.52
N GLU A 126 -30.38 5.41 37.94
CA GLU A 126 -30.23 5.87 39.32
C GLU A 126 -31.03 7.17 39.53
N PRO A 127 -31.56 7.44 40.74
CA PRO A 127 -31.46 6.63 41.96
C PRO A 127 -32.47 5.47 42.06
N LEU A 128 -33.43 5.37 41.12
CA LEU A 128 -34.48 4.33 41.17
C LEU A 128 -33.92 2.92 41.19
N PHE A 129 -32.85 2.65 40.44
CA PHE A 129 -32.22 1.34 40.43
C PHE A 129 -31.82 0.89 41.83
N SER A 130 -31.17 1.76 42.61
CA SER A 130 -30.79 1.45 43.98
C SER A 130 -32.00 1.32 44.91
N ILE A 131 -33.05 2.14 44.72
CA ILE A 131 -34.28 2.04 45.52
C ILE A 131 -35.05 0.73 45.21
N ALA A 132 -35.03 0.27 43.96
CA ALA A 132 -35.78 -0.89 43.49
C ALA A 132 -35.09 -2.21 43.81
N PHE A 133 -33.81 -2.30 43.48
CA PHE A 133 -33.11 -3.58 43.41
C PHE A 133 -32.20 -3.84 44.60
N LYS A 134 -31.71 -2.80 45.31
CA LYS A 134 -30.76 -2.95 46.42
C LYS A 134 -31.46 -2.85 47.78
N VAL A 135 -30.95 -3.62 48.74
CA VAL A 135 -31.36 -3.61 50.15
C VAL A 135 -30.21 -3.07 51.01
N GLU A 136 -30.53 -2.54 52.19
CA GLU A 136 -29.50 -2.10 53.15
C GLU A 136 -28.49 -3.23 53.43
N LYS A 137 -27.18 -2.89 53.37
CA LYS A 137 -26.00 -3.79 53.46
C LYS A 137 -25.49 -4.40 52.14
N GLY A 138 -25.91 -3.88 50.98
CA GLY A 138 -25.30 -4.27 49.69
C GLY A 138 -25.77 -5.62 49.15
N SER A 139 -26.94 -6.09 49.59
CA SER A 139 -27.67 -7.22 49.01
C SER A 139 -28.77 -6.75 48.06
N ILE A 140 -29.39 -7.68 47.33
CA ILE A 140 -30.48 -7.41 46.39
C ILE A 140 -31.83 -7.93 46.91
N SER A 141 -32.92 -7.34 46.43
CA SER A 141 -34.28 -7.84 46.70
C SER A 141 -34.63 -8.97 45.73
N ASN A 142 -34.41 -10.22 46.14
CA ASN A 142 -34.68 -11.40 45.29
C ASN A 142 -36.15 -11.44 44.81
N GLU A 143 -37.11 -11.13 45.68
CA GLU A 143 -38.54 -11.11 45.35
C GLU A 143 -38.85 -10.08 44.24
N PHE A 144 -38.30 -8.88 44.37
CA PHE A 144 -38.51 -7.82 43.37
C PHE A 144 -37.81 -8.15 42.05
N VAL A 145 -36.58 -8.68 42.07
CA VAL A 145 -35.87 -9.09 40.85
C VAL A 145 -36.64 -10.17 40.11
N VAL A 146 -37.18 -11.17 40.81
CA VAL A 146 -38.03 -12.21 40.22
C VAL A 146 -39.30 -11.61 39.63
N SER A 147 -39.98 -10.73 40.37
CA SER A 147 -41.18 -10.04 39.90
C SER A 147 -40.90 -9.21 38.63
N PHE A 148 -39.85 -8.39 38.64
CA PHE A 148 -39.44 -7.58 37.49
C PHE A 148 -39.08 -8.43 36.27
N THR A 149 -38.36 -9.54 36.49
CA THR A 149 -38.01 -10.50 35.44
C THR A 149 -39.27 -11.08 34.81
N ARG A 150 -40.28 -11.45 35.60
CA ARG A 150 -41.57 -11.94 35.09
C ARG A 150 -42.31 -10.90 34.27
N HIS A 151 -42.42 -9.66 34.76
CA HIS A 151 -43.07 -8.57 34.01
C HIS A 151 -42.41 -8.33 32.63
N LEU A 152 -41.08 -8.33 32.56
CA LEU A 152 -40.37 -8.22 31.28
C LEU A 152 -40.57 -9.46 30.39
N SER A 153 -40.59 -10.65 30.98
CA SER A 153 -40.73 -11.91 30.27
C SER A 153 -42.14 -12.07 29.67
N GLU A 154 -43.18 -11.72 30.41
CA GLU A 154 -44.55 -11.63 29.93
C GLU A 154 -44.70 -10.64 28.78
N LEU A 155 -44.06 -9.47 28.90
CA LEU A 155 -44.09 -8.45 27.87
C LEU A 155 -43.38 -8.92 26.59
N ALA A 156 -42.21 -9.55 26.73
CA ALA A 156 -41.44 -10.15 25.64
C ALA A 156 -42.20 -11.29 24.95
N HIS A 157 -42.94 -12.10 25.72
CA HIS A 157 -43.72 -13.22 25.20
C HIS A 157 -44.97 -12.74 24.45
N SER A 158 -45.46 -11.54 24.78
CA SER A 158 -46.72 -11.04 24.21
C SER A 158 -46.67 -10.72 22.71
N LYS A 159 -45.55 -10.22 22.18
CA LYS A 159 -45.36 -9.92 20.76
C LYS A 159 -43.89 -10.13 20.34
N PRO A 160 -43.62 -10.78 19.19
CA PRO A 160 -42.26 -11.01 18.68
C PRO A 160 -41.35 -9.77 18.63
N TRP A 161 -41.85 -8.64 18.12
CA TRP A 161 -41.08 -7.41 17.95
C TRP A 161 -40.75 -6.68 19.27
N LEU A 162 -41.33 -7.10 20.41
CA LEU A 162 -40.96 -6.61 21.75
C LEU A 162 -39.89 -7.46 22.41
N ARG A 163 -39.65 -8.68 21.92
CA ARG A 163 -38.76 -9.62 22.60
C ARG A 163 -37.36 -9.05 22.77
N GLU A 164 -36.72 -8.65 21.68
CA GLU A 164 -35.35 -8.14 21.71
C GLU A 164 -35.21 -6.96 22.69
N PRO A 165 -36.01 -5.88 22.62
CA PRO A 165 -35.84 -4.77 23.56
C PRO A 165 -36.21 -5.12 25.01
N CYS A 166 -37.18 -6.01 25.26
CA CYS A 166 -37.51 -6.47 26.61
C CYS A 166 -36.39 -7.33 27.22
N LEU A 167 -35.87 -8.31 26.47
CA LEU A 167 -34.83 -9.21 26.96
C LEU A 167 -33.45 -8.54 26.96
N PHE A 168 -33.21 -7.54 26.12
CA PHE A 168 -32.05 -6.66 26.25
C PHE A 168 -32.10 -5.85 27.56
N THR A 169 -33.28 -5.31 27.92
CA THR A 169 -33.48 -4.66 29.22
C THR A 169 -33.23 -5.63 30.37
N LEU A 170 -33.70 -6.88 30.24
CA LEU A 170 -33.43 -7.91 31.23
C LEU A 170 -31.93 -8.23 31.33
N TYR A 171 -31.25 -8.37 30.19
CA TYR A 171 -29.80 -8.55 30.14
C TYR A 171 -29.04 -7.43 30.86
N GLN A 172 -29.40 -6.16 30.61
CA GLN A 172 -28.79 -5.01 31.30
C GLN A 172 -29.04 -5.05 32.81
N THR A 173 -30.21 -5.54 33.22
CA THR A 173 -30.54 -5.74 34.64
C THR A 173 -29.67 -6.82 35.25
N VAL A 174 -29.54 -7.97 34.60
CA VAL A 174 -28.69 -9.08 35.02
C VAL A 174 -27.23 -8.65 35.09
N GLU A 175 -26.72 -7.92 34.08
CA GLU A 175 -25.34 -7.44 34.07
C GLU A 175 -25.00 -6.54 35.27
N LYS A 176 -25.97 -5.74 35.76
CA LYS A 176 -25.79 -4.91 36.97
C LYS A 176 -25.93 -5.69 38.29
N LEU A 177 -26.64 -6.83 38.30
CA LEU A 177 -27.02 -7.54 39.53
C LEU A 177 -26.36 -8.91 39.72
N ALA A 178 -25.80 -9.52 38.68
CA ALA A 178 -25.32 -10.90 38.70
C ALA A 178 -24.31 -11.18 39.82
N GLY A 179 -23.43 -10.22 40.14
CA GLY A 179 -22.45 -10.36 41.22
C GLY A 179 -23.07 -10.55 42.62
N PHE A 180 -24.36 -10.25 42.79
CA PHE A 180 -25.10 -10.42 44.04
C PHE A 180 -26.02 -11.65 44.05
N PHE A 181 -26.07 -12.43 42.96
CA PHE A 181 -26.96 -13.58 42.86
C PHE A 181 -26.46 -14.75 43.70
N ASP A 182 -27.38 -15.33 44.47
CA ASP A 182 -27.18 -16.62 45.14
C ASP A 182 -27.68 -17.79 44.25
N GLU A 183 -27.50 -19.02 44.72
CA GLU A 183 -27.95 -20.22 44.00
C GLU A 183 -29.47 -20.22 43.73
N SER A 184 -30.26 -19.71 44.68
CA SER A 184 -31.74 -19.68 44.58
C SER A 184 -32.22 -18.70 43.50
N MET A 185 -31.56 -17.55 43.40
CA MET A 185 -31.81 -16.54 42.39
C MET A 185 -31.43 -17.06 41.00
N LEU A 186 -30.29 -17.74 40.87
CA LEU A 186 -29.88 -18.38 39.61
C LEU A 186 -30.90 -19.43 39.14
N ARG A 187 -31.37 -20.31 40.04
CA ARG A 187 -32.45 -21.27 39.75
C ARG A 187 -33.69 -20.56 39.24
N SER A 188 -34.10 -19.49 39.91
CA SER A 188 -35.28 -18.71 39.52
C SER A 188 -35.12 -18.08 38.15
N MET A 189 -33.96 -17.50 37.83
CA MET A 189 -33.68 -16.91 36.51
C MET A 189 -33.77 -17.94 35.39
N PHE A 190 -33.12 -19.10 35.53
CA PHE A 190 -33.16 -20.16 34.52
C PHE A 190 -34.57 -20.73 34.34
N ASN A 191 -35.30 -20.94 35.43
CA ASN A 191 -36.69 -21.42 35.37
C ASN A 191 -37.63 -20.43 34.68
N ILE A 192 -37.49 -19.12 34.93
CA ILE A 192 -38.32 -18.11 34.25
C ILE A 192 -37.99 -18.08 32.75
N LEU A 193 -36.71 -18.10 32.37
CA LEU A 193 -36.34 -18.14 30.96
C LEU A 193 -36.87 -19.39 30.25
N ASP A 194 -36.86 -20.54 30.91
CA ASP A 194 -37.43 -21.79 30.39
C ASP A 194 -38.96 -21.74 30.29
N GLU A 195 -39.63 -21.22 31.32
CA GLU A 195 -41.08 -21.07 31.39
C GLU A 195 -41.63 -20.30 30.18
N TYR A 196 -40.96 -19.21 29.80
CA TYR A 196 -41.34 -18.39 28.65
C TYR A 196 -40.67 -18.79 27.33
N GLN A 197 -39.94 -19.92 27.31
CA GLN A 197 -39.23 -20.47 26.14
C GLN A 197 -38.16 -19.55 25.54
N PHE A 198 -37.51 -18.72 26.35
CA PHE A 198 -36.46 -17.79 25.89
C PHE A 198 -35.06 -18.41 25.86
N THR A 199 -34.88 -19.58 26.45
CA THR A 199 -33.59 -20.28 26.53
C THR A 199 -32.99 -20.65 25.16
N LEU A 200 -33.82 -20.76 24.13
CA LEU A 200 -33.42 -20.99 22.73
C LEU A 200 -33.57 -19.73 21.85
N THR A 201 -33.48 -18.55 22.45
CA THR A 201 -33.43 -17.26 21.73
C THR A 201 -32.05 -16.62 21.86
N ASN A 202 -31.71 -15.69 20.96
CA ASN A 202 -30.42 -15.01 21.00
C ASN A 202 -30.22 -14.22 22.30
N GLU A 203 -31.26 -13.57 22.79
CA GLU A 203 -31.24 -12.76 24.01
C GLU A 203 -31.14 -13.65 25.25
N GLY A 204 -31.94 -14.72 25.32
CA GLY A 204 -31.85 -15.68 26.41
C GLY A 204 -30.49 -16.40 26.44
N LEU A 205 -29.95 -16.78 25.29
CA LEU A 205 -28.58 -17.28 25.17
C LEU A 205 -27.57 -16.28 25.73
N THR A 206 -27.75 -14.99 25.44
CA THR A 206 -26.86 -13.93 25.97
C THR A 206 -26.89 -13.88 27.50
N ILE A 207 -28.07 -13.97 28.11
CA ILE A 207 -28.23 -14.02 29.57
C ILE A 207 -27.59 -15.29 30.15
N TYR A 208 -27.80 -16.46 29.52
CA TYR A 208 -27.13 -17.71 29.90
C TYR A 208 -25.61 -17.55 29.90
N LEU A 209 -25.05 -17.07 28.80
CA LEU A 209 -23.60 -16.91 28.66
C LEU A 209 -23.05 -15.91 29.67
N HIS A 210 -23.78 -14.84 29.97
CA HIS A 210 -23.39 -13.88 30.99
C HIS A 210 -23.29 -14.54 32.38
N LEU A 211 -24.34 -15.25 32.80
CA LEU A 211 -24.42 -15.90 34.11
C LEU A 211 -23.43 -17.05 34.26
N LEU A 212 -23.17 -17.82 33.20
CA LEU A 212 -22.29 -18.98 33.27
C LEU A 212 -20.80 -18.64 33.08
N TYR A 213 -20.48 -17.63 32.28
CA TYR A 213 -19.10 -17.43 31.80
C TYR A 213 -18.54 -16.03 31.99
N LYS A 214 -19.37 -14.99 32.09
CA LYS A 214 -18.90 -13.59 32.19
C LYS A 214 -18.83 -13.10 33.63
N CYS A 215 -19.84 -13.37 34.46
CA CYS A 215 -19.84 -13.03 35.88
C CYS A 215 -19.12 -14.12 36.70
N GLU A 216 -18.12 -13.71 37.49
CA GLU A 216 -17.23 -14.63 38.21
C GLU A 216 -17.93 -15.29 39.41
N GLU A 217 -18.75 -14.52 40.12
CA GLU A 217 -19.50 -14.95 41.31
C GLU A 217 -20.51 -16.04 40.95
N THR A 218 -21.34 -15.79 39.94
CA THR A 218 -22.33 -16.76 39.48
C THR A 218 -21.68 -18.01 38.89
N ARG A 219 -20.58 -17.85 38.16
CA ARG A 219 -19.79 -18.97 37.65
C ARG A 219 -19.29 -19.85 38.79
N LYS A 220 -18.65 -19.28 39.81
CA LYS A 220 -18.18 -20.02 41.01
C LYS A 220 -19.32 -20.79 41.67
N ILE A 221 -20.50 -20.17 41.81
CA ILE A 221 -21.68 -20.83 42.37
C ILE A 221 -22.06 -22.03 41.49
N THR A 222 -22.23 -21.83 40.18
CA THR A 222 -22.63 -22.93 39.27
C THR A 222 -21.64 -24.09 39.25
N GLU A 223 -20.33 -23.83 39.32
CA GLU A 223 -19.28 -24.86 39.35
C GLU A 223 -19.21 -25.60 40.71
N ASN A 224 -19.45 -24.89 41.82
CA ASN A 224 -19.34 -25.46 43.18
C ASN A 224 -20.57 -26.28 43.58
N THR A 225 -21.77 -25.85 43.18
CA THR A 225 -23.04 -26.49 43.58
C THR A 225 -23.55 -27.50 42.56
N ASP A 226 -22.83 -27.68 41.45
CA ASP A 226 -23.26 -28.49 40.30
C ASP A 226 -24.68 -28.11 39.86
N LEU A 227 -24.98 -26.81 39.87
CA LEU A 227 -26.33 -26.29 39.70
C LEU A 227 -26.99 -26.79 38.41
N LEU A 228 -26.23 -26.77 37.31
CA LEU A 228 -26.72 -27.10 35.97
C LEU A 228 -27.22 -28.54 35.84
N SER A 229 -26.61 -29.50 36.53
CA SER A 229 -27.05 -30.91 36.49
C SER A 229 -28.34 -31.13 37.30
N ASN A 230 -28.62 -30.23 38.26
CA ASN A 230 -29.75 -30.28 39.18
C ASN A 230 -30.92 -29.36 38.77
N LEU A 231 -30.88 -28.82 37.55
CA LEU A 231 -31.97 -28.02 36.97
C LEU A 231 -32.82 -28.90 36.06
N ASP A 232 -34.11 -28.99 36.36
CA ASP A 232 -35.11 -29.68 35.52
C ASP A 232 -35.78 -28.66 34.59
N LEU A 233 -35.06 -28.28 33.53
CA LEU A 233 -35.55 -27.34 32.51
C LEU A 233 -36.14 -28.12 31.33
N ARG A 234 -37.16 -27.56 30.68
CA ARG A 234 -37.72 -28.10 29.43
C ARG A 234 -36.75 -27.95 28.24
N THR A 235 -35.67 -27.19 28.40
CA THR A 235 -34.69 -26.91 27.34
C THR A 235 -33.87 -28.12 26.91
N ASN A 236 -33.51 -28.14 25.62
CA ASN A 236 -32.70 -29.19 25.01
C ASN A 236 -31.18 -28.92 25.03
N TRP A 237 -30.70 -27.90 25.77
CA TRP A 237 -29.25 -27.71 25.90
C TRP A 237 -28.65 -28.91 26.63
N LYS A 238 -27.73 -29.63 25.99
CA LYS A 238 -27.04 -30.74 26.63
C LYS A 238 -26.37 -30.27 27.93
N ASN A 239 -26.71 -30.93 29.04
CA ASN A 239 -26.25 -30.58 30.39
C ASN A 239 -26.59 -29.14 30.83
N ASN A 240 -27.69 -28.57 30.31
CA ASN A 240 -28.12 -27.19 30.56
C ASN A 240 -27.05 -26.13 30.24
N ASN A 241 -26.08 -26.47 29.39
CA ASN A 241 -24.97 -25.60 29.04
C ASN A 241 -24.91 -25.36 27.52
N PRO A 242 -25.17 -24.13 27.04
CA PRO A 242 -25.15 -23.83 25.61
C PRO A 242 -23.81 -24.09 24.90
N LEU A 243 -22.68 -24.02 25.60
CA LEU A 243 -21.35 -24.24 25.03
C LEU A 243 -20.83 -25.68 25.24
N ALA A 244 -21.65 -26.61 25.74
CA ALA A 244 -21.24 -28.01 25.86
C ALA A 244 -21.05 -28.68 24.50
N SER A 245 -20.08 -29.60 24.43
CA SER A 245 -19.77 -30.38 23.23
C SER A 245 -20.99 -31.16 22.73
N GLY A 246 -21.31 -30.98 21.45
CA GLY A 246 -22.50 -31.51 20.80
C GLY A 246 -23.66 -30.53 20.64
N ASN A 247 -23.61 -29.35 21.28
CA ASN A 247 -24.64 -28.32 21.12
C ASN A 247 -24.41 -27.40 19.90
N ALA A 248 -23.33 -27.57 19.13
CA ALA A 248 -23.00 -26.70 17.99
C ALA A 248 -24.15 -26.58 16.96
N LYS A 249 -24.84 -27.69 16.64
CA LYS A 249 -26.00 -27.68 15.73
C LYS A 249 -27.22 -26.97 16.32
N LEU A 250 -27.46 -27.10 17.62
CA LEU A 250 -28.54 -26.40 18.31
C LEU A 250 -28.23 -24.89 18.35
N LEU A 251 -26.97 -24.53 18.59
CA LEU A 251 -26.48 -23.16 18.58
C LEU A 251 -26.68 -22.47 17.22
N VAL A 252 -26.49 -23.22 16.11
CA VAL A 252 -26.83 -22.74 14.76
C VAL A 252 -28.31 -22.36 14.66
N SER A 253 -29.23 -23.15 15.19
CA SER A 253 -30.67 -22.85 15.11
C SER A 253 -31.03 -21.57 15.87
N VAL A 254 -30.44 -21.39 17.06
CA VAL A 254 -30.64 -20.20 17.89
C VAL A 254 -30.07 -18.95 17.23
N LEU A 255 -28.80 -19.01 16.77
CA LEU A 255 -28.12 -17.86 16.16
C LEU A 255 -28.65 -17.50 14.76
N LYS A 256 -29.30 -18.43 14.07
CA LYS A 256 -30.06 -18.15 12.84
C LYS A 256 -31.39 -17.45 13.11
N ASP A 257 -31.82 -17.37 14.37
CA ASP A 257 -33.15 -16.93 14.78
C ASP A 257 -34.27 -17.78 14.11
N VAL A 258 -33.98 -19.08 13.94
CA VAL A 258 -34.89 -20.09 13.39
C VAL A 258 -35.11 -21.14 14.48
N VAL A 259 -36.15 -20.96 15.29
CA VAL A 259 -36.49 -21.91 16.36
C VAL A 259 -36.78 -23.29 15.75
N PRO A 260 -36.18 -24.39 16.26
CA PRO A 260 -36.51 -25.75 15.83
C PRO A 260 -37.99 -26.06 16.09
N ALA A 261 -38.73 -26.38 15.04
CA ALA A 261 -40.15 -26.69 15.13
C ALA A 261 -40.36 -28.13 15.61
N GLU A 262 -40.66 -28.32 16.89
CA GLU A 262 -41.28 -29.56 17.40
C GLU A 262 -42.52 -29.30 18.28
N SER A 263 -43.04 -28.08 18.37
CA SER A 263 -44.36 -27.82 18.96
C SER A 263 -45.13 -26.74 18.20
N ASP A 264 -46.43 -26.97 18.03
CA ASP A 264 -47.33 -26.31 17.09
C ASP A 264 -47.79 -24.91 17.55
N GLY A 265 -46.85 -24.04 17.91
CA GLY A 265 -47.15 -22.68 18.39
C GLY A 265 -46.07 -21.67 18.01
N LEU A 266 -46.43 -20.70 17.15
CA LEU A 266 -45.67 -19.52 16.74
C LEU A 266 -44.43 -19.78 15.84
N LYS A 267 -44.70 -20.04 14.55
CA LYS A 267 -43.70 -19.87 13.48
C LYS A 267 -43.20 -18.42 13.46
N GLN A 268 -42.01 -18.17 14.00
CA GLN A 268 -41.37 -16.87 13.86
C GLN A 268 -40.59 -16.80 12.55
N LYS A 269 -41.01 -15.89 11.66
CA LYS A 269 -40.14 -15.42 10.57
C LYS A 269 -39.23 -14.35 11.16
N GLY A 270 -37.93 -14.62 11.25
CA GLY A 270 -36.92 -13.64 11.64
C GLY A 270 -37.00 -12.41 10.73
N SER A 271 -37.09 -11.22 11.32
CA SER A 271 -37.02 -9.96 10.60
C SER A 271 -35.56 -9.62 10.38
N TRP A 272 -35.09 -9.61 9.14
CA TRP A 272 -33.70 -9.24 8.85
C TRP A 272 -33.43 -7.79 9.27
N ALA A 273 -32.25 -7.56 9.85
CA ALA A 273 -31.71 -6.23 10.15
C ALA A 273 -30.23 -6.16 9.73
N PRO A 274 -29.74 -5.03 9.20
CA PRO A 274 -28.35 -4.86 8.77
C PRO A 274 -27.39 -4.61 9.94
N ARG A 275 -27.62 -5.28 11.09
CA ARG A 275 -26.78 -5.21 12.29
C ARG A 275 -26.66 -6.58 12.93
N LEU A 276 -25.55 -6.82 13.62
CA LEU A 276 -25.42 -8.01 14.45
C LEU A 276 -26.29 -7.87 15.70
N HIS A 277 -26.88 -9.00 16.11
CA HIS A 277 -27.49 -9.12 17.42
C HIS A 277 -26.42 -9.04 18.52
N PHE A 278 -26.73 -8.44 19.67
CA PHE A 278 -25.77 -8.21 20.76
C PHE A 278 -25.22 -9.49 21.39
N VAL A 279 -25.82 -10.66 21.11
CA VAL A 279 -25.27 -11.98 21.48
C VAL A 279 -23.84 -12.17 20.99
N TRP A 280 -23.51 -11.62 19.82
CA TRP A 280 -22.17 -11.68 19.24
C TRP A 280 -21.14 -10.88 20.05
N ASP A 281 -21.55 -9.93 20.91
CA ASP A 281 -20.65 -9.22 21.85
C ASP A 281 -20.20 -10.12 23.00
N ILE A 282 -20.95 -11.19 23.29
CA ILE A 282 -20.63 -12.09 24.40
C ILE A 282 -20.03 -13.40 23.89
N ILE A 283 -20.64 -14.02 22.87
CA ILE A 283 -20.21 -15.36 22.45
C ILE A 283 -18.83 -15.38 21.79
N LEU A 284 -18.49 -14.37 20.96
CA LEU A 284 -17.18 -14.36 20.28
C LEU A 284 -16.03 -14.22 21.27
N PRO A 285 -16.03 -13.26 22.24
CA PRO A 285 -14.96 -13.20 23.24
C PRO A 285 -14.85 -14.44 24.13
N LEU A 286 -15.91 -15.23 24.30
CA LEU A 286 -15.88 -16.48 25.06
C LEU A 286 -15.26 -17.64 24.27
N ILE A 287 -15.63 -17.76 22.99
CA ILE A 287 -15.16 -18.83 22.10
C ILE A 287 -13.74 -18.56 21.57
N CYS A 288 -13.34 -17.29 21.40
CA CYS A 288 -11.99 -16.93 20.95
C CYS A 288 -10.90 -17.14 22.03
N ARG A 289 -11.23 -17.57 23.25
CA ARG A 289 -10.22 -17.78 24.30
C ARG A 289 -9.38 -19.02 23.98
N VAL A 290 -8.06 -18.86 23.86
CA VAL A 290 -7.12 -19.99 23.86
C VAL A 290 -7.20 -20.63 25.24
N ARG A 291 -7.71 -21.85 25.30
CA ARG A 291 -7.74 -22.64 26.54
C ARG A 291 -6.54 -23.55 26.51
N GLU A 292 -5.67 -23.45 27.51
CA GLU A 292 -4.61 -24.42 27.71
C GLU A 292 -5.24 -25.81 27.86
N THR A 293 -5.15 -26.62 26.80
CA THR A 293 -5.22 -28.07 26.92
C THR A 293 -4.10 -28.45 27.88
N ARG A 294 -4.44 -28.72 29.14
CA ARG A 294 -3.51 -29.37 30.05
C ARG A 294 -3.21 -30.75 29.48
N GLU A 295 -2.18 -30.84 28.63
CA GLU A 295 -1.45 -32.06 28.34
C GLU A 295 -0.77 -32.50 29.63
N ASN A 296 -1.52 -33.17 30.48
CA ASN A 296 -1.00 -34.00 31.56
C ASN A 296 -1.82 -35.29 31.55
N ASP A 297 -1.63 -36.07 30.49
CA ASP A 297 -1.90 -37.51 30.48
C ASP A 297 -0.83 -38.25 31.31
N ALA A 298 -0.68 -37.84 32.57
CA ALA A 298 0.04 -38.60 33.58
C ALA A 298 -1.01 -39.17 34.56
N HIS A 299 -1.32 -40.45 34.37
CA HIS A 299 -1.92 -41.37 35.33
C HIS A 299 -2.80 -40.76 36.44
N VAL A 300 -4.05 -40.44 36.12
CA VAL A 300 -5.10 -40.29 37.16
C VAL A 300 -5.82 -41.62 37.34
N SER A 301 -5.78 -42.15 38.57
CA SER A 301 -6.34 -43.44 38.95
C SER A 301 -7.84 -43.59 38.62
N LYS A 302 -8.24 -44.81 38.25
CA LYS A 302 -9.59 -45.18 37.76
C LYS A 302 -10.77 -44.80 38.69
N LYS A 303 -10.52 -44.39 39.94
CA LYS A 303 -11.55 -43.96 40.91
C LYS A 303 -12.00 -42.49 40.76
N ARG A 304 -11.29 -41.67 39.97
CA ARG A 304 -11.65 -40.26 39.69
C ARG A 304 -12.36 -40.05 38.34
N LYS A 305 -12.70 -41.14 37.62
CA LYS A 305 -13.37 -41.12 36.30
C LYS A 305 -14.87 -40.76 36.30
N LYS A 306 -15.48 -40.47 37.46
CA LYS A 306 -16.92 -40.15 37.58
C LYS A 306 -17.26 -38.66 37.71
N ARG A 307 -16.28 -37.76 37.54
CA ARG A 307 -16.51 -36.34 37.25
C ARG A 307 -16.19 -36.13 35.77
N GLN A 308 -17.18 -36.31 34.89
CA GLN A 308 -17.06 -35.89 33.49
C GLN A 308 -16.83 -34.38 33.48
N LYS A 309 -15.60 -33.95 33.22
CA LYS A 309 -15.33 -32.56 32.86
C LYS A 309 -16.09 -32.32 31.57
N LEU A 310 -17.15 -31.51 31.62
CA LEU A 310 -17.92 -31.09 30.45
C LEU A 310 -16.95 -30.51 29.43
N THR A 311 -16.74 -31.20 28.31
CA THR A 311 -15.94 -30.67 27.21
C THR A 311 -16.77 -29.59 26.52
N GLU A 312 -16.21 -28.40 26.37
CA GLU A 312 -16.88 -27.27 25.72
C GLU A 312 -16.46 -27.15 24.25
N ILE A 313 -17.32 -26.53 23.44
CA ILE A 313 -17.09 -26.28 22.02
C ILE A 313 -15.83 -25.41 21.86
N GLN A 314 -14.93 -25.84 20.98
CA GLN A 314 -13.69 -25.10 20.67
C GLN A 314 -13.91 -24.14 19.49
N PHE A 315 -13.04 -23.13 19.36
CA PHE A 315 -13.12 -22.14 18.28
C PHE A 315 -13.21 -22.75 16.88
N PRO A 316 -12.38 -23.74 16.48
CA PRO A 316 -12.45 -24.29 15.12
C PRO A 316 -13.79 -24.96 14.81
N GLU A 317 -14.31 -25.76 15.76
CA GLU A 317 -15.63 -26.41 15.63
C GLU A 317 -16.75 -25.37 15.54
N PHE A 318 -16.71 -24.35 16.41
CA PHE A 318 -17.68 -23.27 16.38
C PHE A 318 -17.63 -22.49 15.05
N TRP A 319 -16.44 -22.10 14.60
CA TRP A 319 -16.29 -21.30 13.39
C TRP A 319 -16.81 -22.06 12.16
N GLN A 320 -16.41 -23.32 12.01
CA GLN A 320 -16.84 -24.18 10.91
C GLN A 320 -18.37 -24.35 10.90
N THR A 321 -18.95 -24.82 12.01
CA THR A 321 -20.37 -25.19 12.07
C THR A 321 -21.30 -23.98 12.17
N VAL A 322 -20.94 -22.96 12.94
CA VAL A 322 -21.82 -21.83 13.26
C VAL A 322 -21.64 -20.66 12.30
N VAL A 323 -20.42 -20.41 11.83
CA VAL A 323 -20.14 -19.23 10.99
C VAL A 323 -20.05 -19.63 9.52
N GLU A 324 -19.15 -20.53 9.17
CA GLU A 324 -18.85 -20.88 7.78
C GLU A 324 -20.02 -21.56 7.07
N GLU A 325 -20.53 -22.67 7.61
CA GLU A 325 -21.61 -23.45 6.99
C GLU A 325 -22.95 -22.68 6.95
N VAL A 326 -23.09 -21.66 7.80
CA VAL A 326 -24.34 -20.91 7.97
C VAL A 326 -24.35 -19.63 7.14
N PHE A 327 -23.37 -18.76 7.33
CA PHE A 327 -23.37 -17.42 6.78
C PHE A 327 -22.61 -17.33 5.45
N PHE A 328 -21.66 -18.24 5.22
CA PHE A 328 -20.82 -18.23 4.01
C PHE A 328 -21.09 -19.41 3.07
N SER A 329 -22.01 -20.33 3.39
CA SER A 329 -22.36 -21.41 2.47
C SER A 329 -22.81 -20.89 1.11
N GLU A 330 -22.64 -21.71 0.06
CA GLU A 330 -23.02 -21.34 -1.31
C GLU A 330 -24.49 -20.90 -1.41
N LYS A 331 -25.37 -21.60 -0.68
CA LYS A 331 -26.82 -21.36 -0.61
C LYS A 331 -27.22 -20.21 0.33
N ALA A 332 -26.27 -19.58 1.03
CA ALA A 332 -26.58 -18.44 1.90
C ALA A 332 -26.94 -17.19 1.07
N SER A 333 -28.01 -16.52 1.48
CA SER A 333 -28.48 -15.28 0.85
C SER A 333 -27.50 -14.13 1.06
N SER A 334 -27.65 -13.05 0.29
CA SER A 334 -26.81 -11.85 0.41
C SER A 334 -26.89 -11.25 1.82
N GLU A 335 -28.08 -11.25 2.43
CA GLU A 335 -28.33 -10.79 3.79
C GLU A 335 -27.56 -11.59 4.83
N ARG A 336 -27.49 -12.92 4.67
CA ARG A 336 -26.73 -13.80 5.56
C ARG A 336 -25.23 -13.60 5.38
N LYS A 337 -24.76 -13.50 4.14
CA LYS A 337 -23.33 -13.20 3.87
C LYS A 337 -22.93 -11.83 4.41
N TYR A 338 -23.81 -10.82 4.34
CA TYR A 338 -23.59 -9.52 4.97
C TYR A 338 -23.37 -9.65 6.49
N LEU A 339 -24.25 -10.38 7.18
CA LEU A 339 -24.07 -10.64 8.63
C LEU A 339 -22.80 -11.47 8.91
N GLY A 340 -22.48 -12.44 8.06
CA GLY A 340 -21.23 -13.20 8.13
C GLY A 340 -20.00 -12.30 8.05
N ILE A 341 -19.99 -11.32 7.14
CA ILE A 341 -18.91 -10.35 6.99
C ILE A 341 -18.78 -9.48 8.24
N LEU A 342 -19.88 -9.05 8.86
CA LEU A 342 -19.84 -8.33 10.14
C LEU A 342 -19.31 -9.20 11.29
N ILE A 343 -19.67 -10.49 11.33
CA ILE A 343 -19.13 -11.44 12.32
C ILE A 343 -17.61 -11.57 12.13
N LEU A 344 -17.17 -11.69 10.87
CA LEU A 344 -15.76 -11.77 10.48
C LEU A 344 -14.98 -10.51 10.87
N GLU A 345 -15.50 -9.33 10.54
CA GLU A 345 -14.93 -8.03 10.91
C GLU A 345 -14.67 -7.95 12.42
N LYS A 346 -15.68 -8.30 13.20
CA LYS A 346 -15.59 -8.27 14.66
C LYS A 346 -14.66 -9.34 15.22
N THR A 347 -14.66 -10.54 14.62
CA THR A 347 -13.80 -11.65 15.06
C THR A 347 -12.33 -11.32 14.85
N ILE A 348 -11.95 -10.75 13.70
CA ILE A 348 -10.56 -10.38 13.40
C ILE A 348 -9.99 -9.39 14.43
N GLN A 349 -10.81 -8.48 14.95
CA GLN A 349 -10.40 -7.50 15.97
C GLN A 349 -10.03 -8.15 17.33
N ILE A 350 -10.68 -9.26 17.70
CA ILE A 350 -10.56 -9.84 19.05
C ILE A 350 -9.87 -11.21 19.09
N ILE A 351 -9.75 -11.90 17.95
CA ILE A 351 -9.21 -13.26 17.91
C ILE A 351 -7.73 -13.29 18.30
N PRO A 352 -7.24 -14.27 19.08
CA PRO A 352 -5.81 -14.47 19.32
C PRO A 352 -5.05 -14.83 18.03
N GLN A 353 -3.76 -14.51 17.97
CA GLN A 353 -2.91 -14.73 16.78
C GLN A 353 -2.85 -16.21 16.37
N GLU A 354 -2.92 -17.14 17.33
CA GLU A 354 -2.82 -18.59 17.12
C GLU A 354 -4.03 -19.16 16.36
N LEU A 355 -5.18 -18.48 16.43
CA LEU A 355 -6.44 -18.94 15.82
C LEU A 355 -6.77 -18.21 14.52
N VAL A 356 -5.97 -17.24 14.09
CA VAL A 356 -6.21 -16.41 12.90
C VAL A 356 -6.46 -17.25 11.64
N GLN A 357 -5.68 -18.32 11.42
CA GLN A 357 -5.82 -19.16 10.24
C GLN A 357 -7.19 -19.81 10.10
N GLN A 358 -7.84 -20.12 11.22
CA GLN A 358 -9.16 -20.78 11.24
C GLN A 358 -10.27 -19.87 10.71
N VAL A 359 -10.07 -18.55 10.76
CA VAL A 359 -11.05 -17.56 10.29
C VAL A 359 -11.08 -17.45 8.77
N PHE A 360 -9.93 -17.61 8.11
CA PHE A 360 -9.76 -17.57 6.65
C PHE A 360 -10.07 -18.93 6.02
N SER A 361 -11.28 -19.41 6.29
CA SER A 361 -11.75 -20.69 5.82
C SER A 361 -12.25 -20.65 4.37
N LYS A 362 -12.53 -21.82 3.78
CA LYS A 362 -12.73 -21.98 2.33
C LYS A 362 -13.84 -21.08 1.79
N ASN A 363 -15.01 -21.10 2.42
CA ASN A 363 -16.15 -20.31 1.94
C ASN A 363 -16.00 -18.82 2.25
N VAL A 364 -15.29 -18.47 3.33
CA VAL A 364 -14.92 -17.08 3.65
C VAL A 364 -14.04 -16.52 2.55
N MET A 365 -12.92 -17.18 2.24
CA MET A 365 -11.98 -16.75 1.20
C MET A 365 -12.66 -16.61 -0.16
N ARG A 366 -13.47 -17.61 -0.55
CA ARG A 366 -14.26 -17.55 -1.79
C ARG A 366 -15.24 -16.38 -1.79
N THR A 367 -15.88 -16.07 -0.66
CA THR A 367 -16.81 -14.94 -0.56
C THR A 367 -16.07 -13.61 -0.66
N LEU A 368 -14.93 -13.45 0.01
CA LEU A 368 -14.12 -12.24 -0.07
C LEU A 368 -13.65 -11.96 -1.50
N ILE A 369 -13.10 -12.97 -2.18
CA ILE A 369 -12.66 -12.85 -3.58
C ILE A 369 -13.85 -12.52 -4.47
N ASN A 370 -14.93 -13.30 -4.41
CA ASN A 370 -16.06 -13.11 -5.30
C ASN A 370 -16.75 -11.75 -5.11
N GLN A 371 -16.94 -11.29 -3.87
CA GLN A 371 -17.71 -10.07 -3.62
C GLN A 371 -16.89 -8.79 -3.84
N SER A 372 -15.56 -8.86 -3.83
CA SER A 372 -14.69 -7.68 -4.03
C SER A 372 -14.45 -7.30 -5.49
N VAL A 373 -14.53 -8.25 -6.44
CA VAL A 373 -14.14 -8.02 -7.87
C VAL A 373 -14.97 -6.96 -8.60
N ASP A 374 -16.28 -6.90 -8.36
CA ASP A 374 -17.21 -6.06 -9.12
C ASP A 374 -18.02 -5.17 -8.19
N SER A 375 -17.88 -3.85 -8.41
CA SER A 375 -18.58 -2.80 -7.67
C SER A 375 -20.11 -2.90 -7.72
N LYS A 376 -20.67 -3.58 -8.73
CA LYS A 376 -22.12 -3.80 -8.87
C LYS A 376 -22.66 -4.88 -7.95
N ARG A 377 -21.79 -5.70 -7.33
CA ARG A 377 -22.24 -6.75 -6.40
C ARG A 377 -22.75 -6.13 -5.10
N ASN A 378 -23.89 -6.61 -4.62
CA ASN A 378 -24.56 -6.09 -3.42
C ASN A 378 -23.67 -6.05 -2.16
N LEU A 379 -22.70 -6.97 -2.05
CA LEU A 379 -21.80 -7.05 -0.89
C LEU A 379 -20.44 -6.39 -1.12
N HIS A 380 -20.20 -5.79 -2.28
CA HIS A 380 -18.91 -5.20 -2.62
C HIS A 380 -18.47 -4.17 -1.57
N LYS A 381 -19.32 -3.20 -1.24
CA LYS A 381 -18.98 -2.14 -0.29
C LYS A 381 -18.58 -2.67 1.09
N ILE A 382 -19.31 -3.64 1.62
CA ILE A 382 -19.01 -4.22 2.95
C ILE A 382 -17.76 -5.10 2.90
N THR A 383 -17.53 -5.84 1.81
CA THR A 383 -16.31 -6.64 1.61
C THR A 383 -15.08 -5.75 1.46
N SER A 384 -15.14 -4.69 0.65
CA SER A 384 -14.06 -3.71 0.50
C SER A 384 -13.75 -3.01 1.83
N ASN A 385 -14.78 -2.67 2.61
CA ASN A 385 -14.59 -2.14 3.96
C ASN A 385 -13.88 -3.15 4.88
N LEU A 386 -14.30 -4.42 4.89
CA LEU A 386 -13.63 -5.47 5.67
C LEU A 386 -12.16 -5.60 5.27
N LEU A 387 -11.85 -5.64 3.97
CA LEU A 387 -10.47 -5.72 3.48
C LEU A 387 -9.60 -4.56 3.97
N ASN A 388 -10.15 -3.34 4.02
CA ASN A 388 -9.47 -2.19 4.64
C ASN A 388 -9.32 -2.34 6.16
N GLN A 389 -10.36 -2.82 6.84
CA GLN A 389 -10.32 -3.08 8.29
C GLN A 389 -9.27 -4.12 8.67
N ILE A 390 -9.03 -5.14 7.84
CA ILE A 390 -7.94 -6.11 8.06
C ILE A 390 -6.59 -5.38 8.13
N GLY A 391 -6.34 -4.43 7.22
CA GLY A 391 -5.15 -3.58 7.26
C GLY A 391 -5.03 -2.78 8.56
N ILE A 392 -6.13 -2.12 8.97
CA ILE A 392 -6.20 -1.34 10.22
C ILE A 392 -5.97 -2.22 11.45
N VAL A 393 -6.44 -3.47 11.44
CA VAL A 393 -6.19 -4.42 12.54
C VAL A 393 -4.71 -4.79 12.62
N CYS A 394 -4.05 -5.06 11.49
CA CYS A 394 -2.60 -5.31 11.48
C CYS A 394 -1.80 -4.10 11.99
N GLU A 395 -2.26 -2.87 11.71
CA GLU A 395 -1.63 -1.66 12.24
C GLU A 395 -1.78 -1.53 13.76
N LYS A 396 -2.97 -1.82 14.30
CA LYS A 396 -3.27 -1.73 15.74
C LYS A 396 -2.74 -2.91 16.54
N GLN A 397 -2.63 -4.09 15.93
CA GLN A 397 -2.20 -5.35 16.54
C GLN A 397 -1.15 -6.03 15.65
N PRO A 398 0.10 -5.50 15.61
CA PRO A 398 1.13 -5.95 14.68
C PRO A 398 1.49 -7.44 14.80
N ASN A 399 1.30 -8.05 15.97
CA ASN A 399 1.56 -9.47 16.22
C ASN A 399 0.69 -10.42 15.37
N LYS A 400 -0.47 -9.96 14.87
CA LYS A 400 -1.33 -10.76 13.97
C LYS A 400 -0.87 -10.74 12.51
N THR A 401 0.01 -9.82 12.15
CA THR A 401 0.36 -9.52 10.75
C THR A 401 0.83 -10.75 10.00
N VAL A 402 1.78 -11.50 10.56
CA VAL A 402 2.36 -12.67 9.89
C VAL A 402 1.31 -13.77 9.72
N ASN A 403 0.50 -14.06 10.74
CA ASN A 403 -0.54 -15.08 10.64
C ASN A 403 -1.62 -14.71 9.62
N ILE A 404 -1.99 -13.43 9.50
CA ILE A 404 -2.95 -12.96 8.50
C ILE A 404 -2.36 -13.13 7.09
N ILE A 405 -1.14 -12.65 6.86
CA ILE A 405 -0.46 -12.77 5.57
C ILE A 405 -0.29 -14.24 5.17
N GLU A 406 0.20 -15.07 6.10
CA GLU A 406 0.34 -16.51 5.89
C GLU A 406 -1.00 -17.14 5.51
N SER A 407 -2.09 -16.76 6.17
CA SER A 407 -3.43 -17.28 5.86
C SER A 407 -3.95 -16.86 4.50
N LEU A 408 -3.71 -15.61 4.10
CA LEU A 408 -4.18 -15.06 2.82
C LEU A 408 -3.40 -15.60 1.61
N TRP A 409 -2.09 -15.83 1.76
CA TRP A 409 -1.23 -16.29 0.66
C TRP A 409 -0.96 -17.79 0.65
N PHE A 410 -0.50 -18.33 1.78
CA PHE A 410 0.08 -19.68 1.88
C PHE A 410 -0.80 -20.65 2.68
N GLY A 411 -1.90 -20.17 3.25
CA GLY A 411 -2.87 -20.97 3.98
C GLY A 411 -3.56 -21.97 3.07
N PRO A 412 -4.26 -22.98 3.63
CA PRO A 412 -4.93 -24.03 2.86
C PRO A 412 -5.98 -23.50 1.87
N ASN A 413 -6.50 -22.29 2.12
CA ASN A 413 -7.47 -21.61 1.25
C ASN A 413 -6.92 -20.27 0.69
N GLY A 414 -5.61 -20.04 0.86
CA GLY A 414 -4.92 -18.83 0.44
C GLY A 414 -4.53 -18.86 -1.04
N THR A 415 -4.10 -17.71 -1.55
CA THR A 415 -3.54 -17.60 -2.90
C THR A 415 -2.58 -16.41 -2.98
N ILE A 416 -1.41 -16.60 -3.58
CA ILE A 416 -0.44 -15.52 -3.84
C ILE A 416 -1.02 -14.38 -4.70
N ASN A 417 -2.08 -14.68 -5.47
CA ASN A 417 -2.78 -13.71 -6.32
C ASN A 417 -3.93 -12.99 -5.59
N PHE A 418 -3.98 -13.00 -4.25
CA PHE A 418 -5.13 -12.51 -3.47
C PHE A 418 -5.52 -11.06 -3.81
N ASP A 419 -4.57 -10.13 -3.76
CA ASP A 419 -4.82 -8.71 -4.06
C ASP A 419 -5.29 -8.51 -5.52
N ARG A 420 -4.71 -9.27 -6.47
CA ARG A 420 -5.13 -9.27 -7.88
C ARG A 420 -6.56 -9.78 -8.06
N LEU A 421 -6.89 -10.90 -7.41
CA LEU A 421 -8.21 -11.52 -7.48
C LEU A 421 -9.28 -10.71 -6.76
N THR A 422 -8.91 -9.93 -5.73
CA THR A 422 -9.83 -9.06 -5.00
C THR A 422 -9.90 -7.64 -5.56
N LYS A 423 -9.04 -7.30 -6.53
CA LYS A 423 -8.80 -5.93 -7.01
C LYS A 423 -8.57 -4.94 -5.86
N SER A 424 -7.82 -5.38 -4.86
CA SER A 424 -7.48 -4.59 -3.68
C SER A 424 -5.96 -4.41 -3.56
N LYS A 425 -5.53 -3.60 -2.59
CA LYS A 425 -4.12 -3.48 -2.16
C LYS A 425 -3.97 -3.89 -0.70
N THR A 426 -4.76 -4.87 -0.26
CA THR A 426 -4.86 -5.22 1.17
C THR A 426 -3.55 -5.77 1.68
N VAL A 427 -3.02 -6.83 1.05
CA VAL A 427 -1.77 -7.42 1.54
C VAL A 427 -0.60 -6.51 1.25
N HIS A 428 -0.56 -5.87 0.08
CA HIS A 428 0.45 -4.86 -0.23
C HIS A 428 0.51 -3.75 0.82
N GLY A 429 -0.64 -3.19 1.21
CA GLY A 429 -0.76 -2.16 2.24
C GLY A 429 -0.27 -2.62 3.61
N ILE A 430 -0.54 -3.88 3.98
CA ILE A 430 -0.04 -4.48 5.21
C ILE A 430 1.50 -4.59 5.17
N LEU A 431 2.08 -5.08 4.07
CA LEU A 431 3.53 -5.29 3.95
C LEU A 431 4.35 -4.01 4.10
N ILE A 432 3.86 -2.89 3.59
CA ILE A 432 4.56 -1.60 3.61
C ILE A 432 4.22 -0.76 4.86
N SER A 433 3.42 -1.31 5.78
CA SER A 433 2.96 -0.58 6.96
C SER A 433 4.11 -0.22 7.90
N ARG A 434 4.14 1.04 8.35
CA ARG A 434 5.21 1.55 9.24
C ARG A 434 5.16 0.94 10.65
N SER A 435 4.03 0.32 11.05
CA SER A 435 3.86 -0.32 12.36
C SER A 435 4.68 -1.60 12.54
N ILE A 436 5.16 -2.19 11.44
CA ILE A 436 5.97 -3.41 11.47
C ILE A 436 7.38 -3.08 12.00
N ASP A 437 7.79 -3.75 13.08
CA ASP A 437 9.14 -3.64 13.65
C ASP A 437 10.09 -4.74 13.13
N ASP A 438 11.35 -4.68 13.54
CA ASP A 438 12.40 -5.63 13.11
C ASP A 438 12.07 -7.09 13.46
N GLY A 439 11.40 -7.34 14.58
CA GLY A 439 11.03 -8.70 15.01
C GLY A 439 9.92 -9.30 14.14
N ILE A 440 8.93 -8.48 13.78
CA ILE A 440 7.86 -8.88 12.87
C ILE A 440 8.40 -9.02 11.44
N LEU A 441 9.29 -8.13 10.99
CA LEU A 441 9.98 -8.27 9.70
C LEU A 441 10.75 -9.59 9.63
N ALA A 442 11.48 -9.95 10.68
CA ALA A 442 12.21 -11.22 10.73
C ALA A 442 11.24 -12.42 10.64
N THR A 443 10.13 -12.38 11.36
CA THR A 443 9.13 -13.46 11.33
C THR A 443 8.43 -13.55 9.96
N LEU A 444 8.14 -12.41 9.33
CA LEU A 444 7.54 -12.32 8.00
C LEU A 444 8.48 -12.87 6.92
N VAL A 445 9.74 -12.45 6.93
CA VAL A 445 10.78 -12.95 6.02
C VAL A 445 10.93 -14.47 6.22
N ALA A 446 11.04 -14.95 7.45
CA ALA A 446 11.12 -16.38 7.73
C ALA A 446 9.89 -17.16 7.21
N CYS A 447 8.69 -16.59 7.33
CA CYS A 447 7.46 -17.17 6.79
C CYS A 447 7.52 -17.31 5.25
N ILE A 448 7.95 -16.27 4.54
CA ILE A 448 8.09 -16.30 3.07
C ILE A 448 9.15 -17.32 2.66
N LEU A 449 10.34 -17.27 3.27
CA LEU A 449 11.45 -18.19 2.97
C LEU A 449 11.05 -19.65 3.21
N LYS A 450 10.34 -19.95 4.29
CA LYS A 450 9.82 -21.29 4.59
C LYS A 450 8.88 -21.80 3.49
N ASN A 451 8.05 -20.93 2.92
CA ASN A 451 7.12 -21.34 1.85
C ASN A 451 7.83 -21.50 0.51
N ILE A 452 8.82 -20.66 0.20
CA ILE A 452 9.71 -20.88 -0.97
C ILE A 452 10.44 -22.23 -0.84
N GLN A 453 10.96 -22.56 0.36
CA GLN A 453 11.64 -23.84 0.59
C GLN A 453 10.72 -25.06 0.43
N LYS A 454 9.47 -24.96 0.88
CA LYS A 454 8.50 -26.05 0.73
C LYS A 454 8.10 -26.28 -0.72
N GLU A 455 7.85 -25.20 -1.44
CA GLU A 455 7.34 -25.19 -2.82
C GLU A 455 8.45 -24.88 -3.83
N HIS A 456 9.68 -25.32 -3.55
CA HIS A 456 10.87 -24.96 -4.34
C HIS A 456 10.78 -25.33 -5.83
N ASP A 457 10.05 -26.41 -6.17
CA ASP A 457 9.79 -26.82 -7.56
C ASP A 457 8.76 -25.92 -8.27
N ASN A 458 8.01 -25.10 -7.53
CA ASN A 458 7.00 -24.20 -8.06
C ASN A 458 7.61 -22.82 -8.35
N PHE A 459 8.04 -22.64 -9.60
CA PHE A 459 8.66 -21.40 -10.06
C PHE A 459 7.81 -20.14 -9.81
N GLN A 460 6.47 -20.24 -9.88
CA GLN A 460 5.58 -19.10 -9.62
C GLN A 460 5.61 -18.66 -8.16
N ILE A 461 5.58 -19.61 -7.21
CA ILE A 461 5.63 -19.31 -5.78
C ILE A 461 7.00 -18.75 -5.41
N THR A 462 8.07 -19.33 -5.96
CA THR A 462 9.43 -18.85 -5.73
C THR A 462 9.63 -17.44 -6.28
N THR A 463 9.17 -17.17 -7.51
CA THR A 463 9.21 -15.84 -8.12
C THR A 463 8.46 -14.82 -7.26
N PHE A 464 7.21 -15.14 -6.92
CA PHE A 464 6.39 -14.29 -6.05
C PHE A 464 7.06 -14.03 -4.69
N GLY A 465 7.65 -15.05 -4.08
CA GLY A 465 8.35 -14.94 -2.81
C GLY A 465 9.56 -14.01 -2.88
N LEU A 466 10.42 -14.17 -3.90
CA LEU A 466 11.59 -13.31 -4.12
C LEU A 466 11.19 -11.86 -4.45
N ASP A 467 10.16 -11.67 -5.29
CA ASP A 467 9.57 -10.36 -5.57
C ASP A 467 9.07 -9.69 -4.29
N THR A 468 8.34 -10.44 -3.46
CA THR A 468 7.81 -9.96 -2.19
C THR A 468 8.93 -9.55 -1.23
N LEU A 469 10.02 -10.33 -1.14
CA LEU A 469 11.18 -9.97 -0.34
C LEU A 469 11.84 -8.67 -0.83
N LEU A 470 11.97 -8.48 -2.14
CA LEU A 470 12.44 -7.22 -2.72
C LEU A 470 11.51 -6.05 -2.34
N HIS A 471 10.20 -6.24 -2.39
CA HIS A 471 9.23 -5.22 -1.99
C HIS A 471 9.30 -4.88 -0.50
N ILE A 472 9.51 -5.87 0.37
CA ILE A 472 9.73 -5.66 1.81
C ILE A 472 10.99 -4.81 2.02
N VAL A 473 12.09 -5.14 1.33
CA VAL A 473 13.33 -4.35 1.41
C VAL A 473 13.10 -2.91 0.94
N LYS A 474 12.41 -2.71 -0.19
CA LYS A 474 12.06 -1.37 -0.70
C LYS A 474 11.22 -0.57 0.30
N GLY A 475 10.20 -1.19 0.89
CA GLY A 475 9.30 -0.55 1.85
C GLY A 475 9.95 -0.20 3.19
N HIS A 476 10.92 -1.01 3.63
CA HIS A 476 11.53 -0.91 4.97
C HIS A 476 13.03 -0.61 4.95
N ARG A 477 13.58 -0.10 3.85
CA ARG A 477 15.04 0.19 3.72
C ARG A 477 15.61 1.08 4.83
N SER A 478 14.82 1.99 5.41
CA SER A 478 15.26 2.82 6.54
C SER A 478 15.43 2.05 7.86
N LYS A 479 14.86 0.85 7.96
CA LYS A 479 14.97 -0.09 9.09
C LYS A 479 15.87 -1.30 8.75
N ALA A 480 16.75 -1.17 7.75
CA ALA A 480 17.68 -2.23 7.37
C ALA A 480 18.55 -2.63 8.58
N SER A 481 18.41 -3.86 9.05
CA SER A 481 19.15 -4.40 10.19
C SER A 481 19.47 -5.88 10.00
N PHE A 482 20.50 -6.38 10.71
CA PHE A 482 20.92 -7.77 10.62
C PHE A 482 19.80 -8.74 11.03
N VAL A 483 18.89 -8.32 11.93
CA VAL A 483 17.81 -9.13 12.52
C VAL A 483 16.95 -9.82 11.45
N TRP A 484 16.64 -9.14 10.34
CA TRP A 484 15.77 -9.67 9.29
C TRP A 484 16.47 -9.81 7.94
N LEU A 485 17.52 -9.02 7.66
CA LEU A 485 18.25 -9.08 6.39
C LEU A 485 19.22 -10.26 6.33
N GLU A 486 19.80 -10.69 7.45
CA GLU A 486 20.81 -11.76 7.43
C GLU A 486 20.23 -13.06 6.87
N GLN A 487 19.10 -13.52 7.40
CA GLN A 487 18.41 -14.73 6.91
C GLN A 487 17.94 -14.60 5.44
N LEU A 488 17.53 -13.40 5.03
CA LEU A 488 17.12 -13.12 3.65
C LEU A 488 18.30 -13.26 2.71
N LEU A 489 19.42 -12.60 3.03
CA LEU A 489 20.64 -12.62 2.25
C LEU A 489 21.26 -14.02 2.22
N GLN A 490 21.30 -14.73 3.35
CA GLN A 490 21.77 -16.11 3.42
C GLN A 490 21.00 -17.02 2.46
N TYR A 491 19.67 -16.91 2.43
CA TYR A 491 18.85 -17.76 1.58
C TYR A 491 18.97 -17.40 0.10
N ILE A 492 18.90 -16.11 -0.26
CA ILE A 492 18.99 -15.71 -1.67
C ILE A 492 20.40 -15.93 -2.24
N VAL A 493 21.47 -15.77 -1.44
CA VAL A 493 22.84 -16.13 -1.85
C VAL A 493 22.95 -17.63 -2.09
N LYS A 494 22.34 -18.46 -1.23
CA LYS A 494 22.28 -19.91 -1.44
C LYS A 494 21.59 -20.25 -2.76
N LEU A 495 20.44 -19.64 -3.05
CA LEU A 495 19.71 -19.85 -4.31
C LEU A 495 20.47 -19.32 -5.53
N ALA A 496 21.19 -18.20 -5.41
CA ALA A 496 21.82 -17.53 -6.54
C ALA A 496 23.15 -18.17 -6.98
N PHE A 497 23.93 -18.72 -6.03
CA PHE A 497 25.33 -19.11 -6.31
C PHE A 497 25.67 -20.57 -6.06
N PHE A 498 24.82 -21.37 -5.42
CA PHE A 498 25.15 -22.73 -5.01
C PHE A 498 24.28 -23.78 -5.68
N ASP A 499 24.86 -24.96 -5.89
CA ASP A 499 24.09 -26.11 -6.40
C ASP A 499 23.04 -26.54 -5.38
N LEU A 500 21.79 -26.61 -5.82
CA LEU A 500 20.66 -27.10 -5.02
C LEU A 500 20.53 -28.63 -5.07
N ASN A 501 21.46 -29.31 -5.75
CA ASN A 501 21.35 -30.70 -6.24
C ASN A 501 21.52 -31.81 -5.20
N ASP A 502 21.73 -31.50 -3.91
CA ASP A 502 21.89 -32.53 -2.89
C ASP A 502 20.63 -33.37 -2.62
N LYS A 503 19.48 -33.12 -3.29
CA LYS A 503 18.22 -33.83 -3.02
C LYS A 503 17.25 -34.17 -4.18
N ILE A 504 17.53 -33.89 -5.47
CA ILE A 504 16.48 -34.03 -6.51
C ILE A 504 17.02 -34.67 -7.79
N GLY A 505 16.21 -35.56 -8.38
CA GLY A 505 16.53 -36.35 -9.57
C GLY A 505 16.64 -35.56 -10.89
N PRO A 506 16.98 -36.26 -11.99
CA PRO A 506 17.49 -35.68 -13.25
C PRO A 506 16.51 -34.82 -14.06
N HIS A 507 15.22 -34.77 -13.73
CA HIS A 507 14.22 -33.94 -14.43
C HIS A 507 14.09 -32.50 -13.90
N SER A 508 14.94 -32.10 -12.93
CA SER A 508 14.90 -30.78 -12.25
C SER A 508 15.93 -29.76 -12.74
N GLN A 509 16.81 -30.13 -13.68
CA GLN A 509 17.97 -29.32 -14.06
C GLN A 509 17.61 -28.01 -14.80
N THR A 510 16.60 -28.02 -15.68
CA THR A 510 16.21 -26.85 -16.48
C THR A 510 15.60 -25.71 -15.65
N ASN A 511 14.81 -26.02 -14.61
CA ASN A 511 14.24 -25.01 -13.72
C ASN A 511 15.29 -24.38 -12.78
N ASN A 512 16.44 -25.04 -12.57
CA ASN A 512 17.45 -24.61 -11.61
C ASN A 512 18.26 -23.41 -12.15
N GLU A 513 18.60 -23.41 -13.44
CA GLU A 513 19.32 -22.28 -14.08
C GLU A 513 18.44 -21.03 -14.13
N GLU A 514 17.18 -21.16 -14.54
CA GLU A 514 16.21 -20.06 -14.52
C GLU A 514 16.03 -19.49 -13.11
N LEU A 515 15.87 -20.37 -12.11
CA LEU A 515 15.76 -19.96 -10.71
C LEU A 515 17.02 -19.25 -10.20
N GLN A 516 18.21 -19.76 -10.52
CA GLN A 516 19.49 -19.14 -10.16
C GLN A 516 19.60 -17.75 -10.81
N SER A 517 19.24 -17.62 -12.09
CA SER A 517 19.25 -16.34 -12.81
C SER A 517 18.32 -15.32 -12.15
N LEU A 518 17.10 -15.74 -11.80
CA LEU A 518 16.12 -14.92 -11.10
C LEU A 518 16.63 -14.51 -9.70
N ALA A 519 17.20 -15.44 -8.94
CA ALA A 519 17.75 -15.17 -7.62
C ALA A 519 18.93 -14.17 -7.69
N LYS A 520 19.81 -14.28 -8.69
CA LYS A 520 20.88 -13.30 -8.97
C LYS A 520 20.28 -11.92 -9.27
N GLU A 521 19.30 -11.83 -10.18
CA GLU A 521 18.65 -10.56 -10.54
C GLU A 521 17.99 -9.88 -9.31
N ARG A 522 17.28 -10.67 -8.50
CA ARG A 522 16.63 -10.18 -7.28
C ARG A 522 17.63 -9.81 -6.19
N LEU A 523 18.72 -10.55 -6.02
CA LEU A 523 19.79 -10.20 -5.11
C LEU A 523 20.41 -8.85 -5.49
N PHE A 524 20.76 -8.63 -6.76
CA PHE A 524 21.33 -7.35 -7.20
C PHE A 524 20.32 -6.20 -7.09
N SER A 525 19.03 -6.47 -7.29
CA SER A 525 17.97 -5.49 -7.03
C SER A 525 17.85 -5.12 -5.54
N ILE A 526 17.93 -6.11 -4.65
CA ILE A 526 17.95 -5.91 -3.19
C ILE A 526 19.18 -5.09 -2.79
N LEU A 527 20.36 -5.46 -3.28
CA LEU A 527 21.59 -4.69 -3.06
C LEU A 527 21.47 -3.27 -3.59
N GLY A 528 20.85 -3.05 -4.75
CA GLY A 528 20.58 -1.71 -5.28
C GLY A 528 19.72 -0.83 -4.37
N GLU A 529 18.90 -1.40 -3.49
CA GLU A 529 18.16 -0.65 -2.48
C GLU A 529 18.95 -0.44 -1.18
N LEU A 530 19.87 -1.34 -0.87
CA LEU A 530 20.71 -1.27 0.33
C LEU A 530 21.97 -0.41 0.15
N ILE A 531 22.52 -0.32 -1.08
CA ILE A 531 23.73 0.43 -1.41
C ILE A 531 23.65 1.90 -0.97
N PRO A 532 22.56 2.65 -1.23
CA PRO A 532 22.48 4.05 -0.81
C PRO A 532 22.51 4.29 0.70
N LEU A 533 22.40 3.25 1.53
CA LEU A 533 22.41 3.35 2.99
C LEU A 533 23.82 3.42 3.58
N SER A 534 24.87 3.13 2.81
CA SER A 534 26.26 3.07 3.27
C SER A 534 26.97 4.44 3.33
N LYS A 535 26.22 5.55 3.31
CA LYS A 535 26.75 6.93 3.21
C LYS A 535 27.51 7.45 4.44
N SER A 536 27.51 6.73 5.55
CA SER A 536 28.19 7.14 6.80
C SER A 536 29.35 6.20 7.12
N THR A 537 30.37 6.67 7.83
CA THR A 537 31.49 5.81 8.29
C THR A 537 30.99 4.66 9.17
N ASN A 538 29.93 4.86 9.95
CA ASN A 538 29.36 3.85 10.86
C ASN A 538 28.29 2.93 10.25
N SER A 539 27.83 3.16 9.01
CA SER A 539 26.77 2.35 8.41
C SER A 539 27.26 1.00 7.89
N THR A 540 26.42 -0.03 7.90
CA THR A 540 26.80 -1.35 7.36
C THR A 540 27.01 -1.33 5.84
N THR A 541 28.09 -1.95 5.35
CA THR A 541 28.30 -2.22 3.92
C THR A 541 27.61 -3.54 3.55
N TRP A 542 26.36 -3.47 3.10
CA TRP A 542 25.56 -4.67 2.82
C TRP A 542 26.12 -5.56 1.70
N SER A 543 26.75 -4.99 0.67
CA SER A 543 27.40 -5.80 -0.38
C SER A 543 28.57 -6.64 0.16
N TYR A 544 29.37 -6.07 1.07
CA TYR A 544 30.41 -6.81 1.77
C TYR A 544 29.82 -7.93 2.63
N VAL A 545 28.76 -7.65 3.39
CA VAL A 545 28.06 -8.67 4.20
C VAL A 545 27.58 -9.82 3.32
N THR A 546 26.96 -9.52 2.17
CA THR A 546 26.53 -10.52 1.19
C THR A 546 27.71 -11.33 0.64
N LEU A 547 28.83 -10.69 0.31
CA LEU A 547 30.04 -11.40 -0.12
C LEU A 547 30.58 -12.33 0.98
N GLN A 548 30.60 -11.89 2.23
CA GLN A 548 31.04 -12.73 3.36
C GLN A 548 30.14 -13.95 3.55
N ILE A 549 28.82 -13.79 3.37
CA ILE A 549 27.87 -14.91 3.38
C ILE A 549 28.22 -15.90 2.26
N LEU A 550 28.47 -15.42 1.05
CA LEU A 550 28.88 -16.26 -0.09
C LEU A 550 30.17 -17.03 0.23
N LEU A 551 31.23 -16.32 0.64
CA LEU A 551 32.53 -16.93 0.93
C LEU A 551 32.48 -17.93 2.10
N THR A 552 31.64 -17.66 3.10
CA THR A 552 31.44 -18.57 4.23
C THR A 552 30.73 -19.84 3.78
N ASN A 553 29.67 -19.72 2.98
CA ASN A 553 28.94 -20.87 2.45
C ASN A 553 29.77 -21.70 1.48
N ALA A 554 30.66 -21.07 0.71
CA ALA A 554 31.60 -21.73 -0.21
C ALA A 554 32.60 -22.67 0.49
N LYS A 555 32.79 -22.56 1.81
CA LYS A 555 33.58 -23.52 2.60
C LYS A 555 32.88 -24.87 2.76
N THR A 556 31.55 -24.89 2.64
CA THR A 556 30.71 -26.06 2.98
C THR A 556 29.86 -26.57 1.82
N ALA A 557 29.60 -25.74 0.80
CA ALA A 557 28.73 -26.06 -0.33
C ALA A 557 29.44 -25.75 -1.66
N THR A 558 29.05 -26.44 -2.73
CA THR A 558 29.64 -26.26 -4.06
C THR A 558 29.03 -25.07 -4.77
N LEU A 559 29.89 -24.20 -5.32
CA LEU A 559 29.47 -23.11 -6.19
C LEU A 559 28.97 -23.68 -7.52
N SER A 560 27.86 -23.11 -7.99
CA SER A 560 27.25 -23.40 -9.30
C SER A 560 28.20 -23.06 -10.46
N LEU A 561 28.79 -21.87 -10.41
CA LEU A 561 29.83 -21.45 -11.34
C LEU A 561 31.20 -21.87 -10.81
N LYS A 562 31.91 -22.71 -11.57
CA LYS A 562 33.31 -23.03 -11.35
C LYS A 562 34.17 -22.01 -12.07
N LEU A 563 34.92 -21.23 -11.30
CA LEU A 563 35.94 -20.34 -11.83
C LEU A 563 37.10 -21.19 -12.36
N ASP A 564 37.69 -20.80 -13.48
CA ASP A 564 38.96 -21.37 -13.93
C ASP A 564 40.13 -20.80 -13.10
N LYS A 565 41.34 -21.30 -13.35
CA LYS A 565 42.53 -20.93 -12.57
C LYS A 565 42.86 -19.43 -12.67
N GLU A 566 42.59 -18.80 -13.82
CA GLU A 566 42.89 -17.39 -14.03
C GLU A 566 41.90 -16.52 -13.25
N LEU A 567 40.61 -16.84 -13.34
CA LEU A 567 39.55 -16.17 -12.58
C LEU A 567 39.68 -16.40 -11.07
N GLU A 568 40.13 -17.58 -10.63
CA GLU A 568 40.45 -17.85 -9.23
C GLU A 568 41.60 -16.97 -8.71
N GLU A 569 42.63 -16.73 -9.53
CA GLU A 569 43.75 -15.87 -9.17
C GLU A 569 43.31 -14.40 -9.05
N VAL A 570 42.50 -13.91 -9.99
CA VAL A 570 41.92 -12.55 -9.93
C VAL A 570 41.05 -12.39 -8.68
N ALA A 571 40.15 -13.36 -8.42
CA ALA A 571 39.30 -13.36 -7.23
C ALA A 571 40.12 -13.31 -5.94
N LYS A 572 41.21 -14.09 -5.87
CA LYS A 572 42.10 -14.12 -4.71
C LYS A 572 42.79 -12.78 -4.47
N LYS A 573 43.36 -12.17 -5.53
CA LYS A 573 44.00 -10.83 -5.44
C LYS A 573 43.01 -9.74 -5.03
N ALA A 574 41.79 -9.80 -5.57
CA ALA A 574 40.71 -8.89 -5.18
C ALA A 574 40.33 -9.06 -3.69
N LEU A 575 40.22 -10.30 -3.21
CA LEU A 575 39.95 -10.56 -1.78
C LEU A 575 41.09 -10.10 -0.86
N GLU A 576 42.34 -10.28 -1.25
CA GLU A 576 43.50 -9.75 -0.51
C GLU A 576 43.46 -8.21 -0.46
N THR A 577 43.13 -7.57 -1.58
CA THR A 577 42.95 -6.11 -1.66
C THR A 577 41.83 -5.62 -0.74
N LEU A 578 40.69 -6.34 -0.71
CA LEU A 578 39.56 -6.04 0.19
C LEU A 578 39.96 -6.09 1.67
N VAL A 579 40.80 -7.06 2.06
CA VAL A 579 41.31 -7.19 3.43
C VAL A 579 42.22 -6.03 3.79
N ASN A 580 43.10 -5.62 2.87
CA ASN A 580 44.00 -4.48 3.07
C ASN A 580 43.22 -3.17 3.23
N ILE A 581 42.22 -2.91 2.38
CA ILE A 581 41.34 -1.73 2.47
C ILE A 581 40.74 -1.59 3.87
N ARG A 582 40.32 -2.70 4.49
CA ARG A 582 39.75 -2.70 5.85
C ARG A 582 40.76 -2.52 6.95
N ALA A 583 41.99 -2.99 6.76
CA ALA A 583 43.08 -2.77 7.72
C ALA A 583 43.46 -1.28 7.80
N ASP A 584 43.24 -0.53 6.72
CA ASP A 584 43.58 0.89 6.61
C ASP A 584 42.54 1.86 7.21
N TYR A 585 41.43 1.36 7.77
CA TYR A 585 40.39 2.19 8.42
C TYR A 585 40.93 2.89 9.68
N ASN A 586 41.48 4.08 9.50
CA ASN A 586 42.13 4.84 10.58
C ASN A 586 41.81 6.35 10.54
N ASN A 587 41.13 6.87 9.51
CA ASN A 587 40.95 8.31 9.30
C ASN A 587 39.57 8.65 8.66
N PRO A 588 38.70 9.46 9.31
CA PRO A 588 37.29 9.63 8.92
C PRO A 588 37.01 10.08 7.47
N GLU A 589 37.89 10.84 6.81
CA GLU A 589 37.73 11.20 5.39
C GLU A 589 38.28 10.12 4.44
N ALA A 590 39.36 9.43 4.82
CA ALA A 590 39.86 8.27 4.10
C ALA A 590 38.89 7.09 4.22
N ASP A 591 38.21 6.96 5.36
CA ASP A 591 37.28 5.88 5.66
C ASP A 591 36.08 5.86 4.70
N LEU A 592 35.60 7.02 4.23
CA LEU A 592 34.49 7.07 3.26
C LEU A 592 34.94 6.62 1.86
N LYS A 593 36.13 7.04 1.40
CA LYS A 593 36.71 6.60 0.12
C LYS A 593 37.00 5.09 0.16
N LEU A 594 37.72 4.63 1.18
CA LEU A 594 38.03 3.22 1.39
C LEU A 594 36.76 2.36 1.50
N LYS A 595 35.73 2.85 2.17
CA LYS A 595 34.43 2.16 2.25
C LYS A 595 33.71 2.09 0.92
N SER A 596 33.75 3.16 0.12
CA SER A 596 33.18 3.14 -1.23
C SER A 596 33.93 2.16 -2.15
N LEU A 597 35.26 2.07 -2.03
CA LEU A 597 36.08 1.08 -2.72
C LEU A 597 35.78 -0.35 -2.25
N GLU A 598 35.65 -0.57 -0.94
CA GLU A 598 35.20 -1.86 -0.39
C GLU A 598 33.86 -2.27 -1.00
N GLN A 599 32.91 -1.34 -1.06
CA GLN A 599 31.57 -1.59 -1.58
C GLN A 599 31.61 -1.93 -3.06
N LEU A 600 32.41 -1.20 -3.84
CA LEU A 600 32.64 -1.42 -5.25
C LEU A 600 33.28 -2.79 -5.53
N LEU A 601 34.38 -3.09 -4.83
CA LEU A 601 35.11 -4.36 -4.96
C LEU A 601 34.23 -5.55 -4.54
N SER A 602 33.42 -5.37 -3.49
CA SER A 602 32.47 -6.40 -3.05
C SER A 602 31.39 -6.71 -4.11
N VAL A 603 30.87 -5.68 -4.78
CA VAL A 603 29.87 -5.86 -5.85
C VAL A 603 30.50 -6.51 -7.09
N CYS A 604 31.71 -6.09 -7.49
CA CYS A 604 32.41 -6.68 -8.63
C CYS A 604 32.77 -8.14 -8.38
N LEU A 605 33.20 -8.50 -7.15
CA LEU A 605 33.40 -9.90 -6.75
C LEU A 605 32.09 -10.71 -6.83
N LEU A 606 30.96 -10.15 -6.38
CA LEU A 606 29.65 -10.81 -6.52
C LEU A 606 29.25 -10.98 -7.99
N GLN A 607 29.56 -10.02 -8.88
CA GLN A 607 29.34 -10.13 -10.31
C GLN A 607 30.23 -11.20 -10.96
N LEU A 608 31.50 -11.30 -10.56
CA LEU A 608 32.41 -12.36 -10.99
C LEU A 608 31.84 -13.74 -10.66
N TYR A 609 31.43 -13.96 -9.40
CA TYR A 609 30.78 -15.21 -8.99
C TYR A 609 29.41 -15.43 -9.66
N ALA A 610 28.77 -14.38 -10.17
CA ALA A 610 27.52 -14.49 -10.91
C ALA A 610 27.73 -14.91 -12.37
N GLY A 611 28.98 -14.86 -12.88
CA GLY A 611 29.35 -15.15 -14.26
C GLY A 611 29.35 -13.93 -15.17
N ASP A 612 29.44 -12.72 -14.62
CA ASP A 612 29.54 -11.48 -15.38
C ASP A 612 30.97 -11.30 -15.92
N THR A 613 31.14 -11.36 -17.24
CA THR A 613 32.45 -11.30 -17.90
C THR A 613 33.15 -9.95 -17.70
N ASP A 614 32.36 -8.88 -17.61
CA ASP A 614 32.87 -7.52 -17.47
C ASP A 614 33.45 -7.26 -16.07
N ALA A 615 33.15 -8.13 -15.09
CA ALA A 615 33.64 -7.96 -13.73
C ALA A 615 35.16 -8.14 -13.62
N VAL A 616 35.79 -8.93 -14.50
CA VAL A 616 37.21 -9.27 -14.40
C VAL A 616 38.10 -8.05 -14.65
N SER A 617 37.88 -7.35 -15.77
CA SER A 617 38.65 -6.14 -16.12
C SER A 617 38.49 -5.06 -15.05
N VAL A 618 37.25 -4.85 -14.59
CA VAL A 618 36.92 -3.90 -13.50
C VAL A 618 37.66 -4.27 -12.21
N LEU A 619 37.73 -5.56 -11.84
CA LEU A 619 38.47 -6.00 -10.64
C LEU A 619 39.97 -5.74 -10.77
N GLU A 620 40.58 -6.05 -11.91
CA GLU A 620 42.00 -5.84 -12.14
C GLU A 620 42.39 -4.35 -12.09
N GLU A 621 41.56 -3.48 -12.69
CA GLU A 621 41.72 -2.03 -12.62
C GLU A 621 41.64 -1.52 -11.17
N LEU A 622 40.67 -2.01 -10.38
CA LEU A 622 40.51 -1.63 -8.98
C LEU A 622 41.68 -2.10 -8.10
N ILE A 623 42.21 -3.30 -8.33
CA ILE A 623 43.41 -3.81 -7.65
C ILE A 623 44.61 -2.92 -7.98
N SER A 624 44.78 -2.56 -9.25
CA SER A 624 45.84 -1.66 -9.72
C SER A 624 45.70 -0.27 -9.10
N PHE A 625 44.48 0.26 -9.02
CA PHE A 625 44.17 1.55 -8.41
C PHE A 625 44.57 1.59 -6.94
N TYR A 626 44.11 0.62 -6.13
CA TYR A 626 44.41 0.61 -4.70
C TYR A 626 45.90 0.38 -4.42
N SER A 627 46.56 -0.54 -5.14
CA SER A 627 47.99 -0.82 -4.94
C SER A 627 48.90 0.36 -5.30
N LYS A 628 48.49 1.23 -6.22
CA LYS A 628 49.22 2.42 -6.67
C LYS A 628 48.75 3.73 -6.03
N SER A 629 47.79 3.68 -5.11
CA SER A 629 47.12 4.83 -4.48
C SER A 629 48.04 5.77 -3.67
N GLY A 630 49.36 5.52 -3.67
CA GLY A 630 50.35 6.30 -2.99
C GLY A 630 50.74 7.65 -3.61
N ASN A 631 50.62 7.92 -4.93
CA ASN A 631 51.07 9.22 -5.50
C ASN A 631 50.77 9.59 -7.00
N GLU A 632 49.92 8.88 -7.77
CA GLU A 632 49.80 9.18 -9.22
C GLU A 632 48.40 9.63 -9.70
N VAL A 633 48.36 10.81 -10.35
CA VAL A 633 47.15 11.45 -10.96
C VAL A 633 46.45 10.54 -11.98
N ASN A 634 47.22 9.71 -12.71
CA ASN A 634 46.71 8.78 -13.73
C ASN A 634 45.77 7.70 -13.16
N THR A 635 45.82 7.42 -11.85
CA THR A 635 44.99 6.37 -11.23
C THR A 635 43.53 6.82 -11.08
N LEU A 636 43.27 8.09 -10.76
CA LEU A 636 41.92 8.63 -10.59
C LEU A 636 41.17 8.78 -11.92
N VAL A 637 41.91 9.01 -13.01
CA VAL A 637 41.38 9.01 -14.39
C VAL A 637 40.75 7.67 -14.73
N GLY A 638 41.50 6.56 -14.61
CA GLY A 638 40.99 5.22 -14.90
C GLY A 638 39.80 4.85 -14.01
N LEU A 639 39.82 5.23 -12.73
CA LEU A 639 38.65 5.02 -11.86
C LEU A 639 37.42 5.82 -12.31
N THR A 640 37.60 7.03 -12.86
CA THR A 640 36.49 7.84 -13.39
C THR A 640 35.90 7.19 -14.64
N GLU A 641 36.74 6.69 -15.56
CA GLU A 641 36.32 5.95 -16.76
C GLU A 641 35.55 4.67 -16.40
N LEU A 642 36.03 3.92 -15.41
CA LEU A 642 35.33 2.75 -14.86
C LEU A 642 33.97 3.12 -14.25
N LEU A 643 33.89 4.22 -13.50
CA LEU A 643 32.60 4.68 -12.97
C LEU A 643 31.63 5.08 -14.09
N LEU A 644 32.14 5.67 -15.17
CA LEU A 644 31.37 6.02 -16.36
C LEU A 644 30.86 4.79 -17.12
N SER A 645 31.69 3.77 -17.30
CA SER A 645 31.27 2.52 -17.95
C SER A 645 30.16 1.84 -17.15
N MET A 646 30.28 1.78 -15.82
CA MET A 646 29.24 1.27 -14.92
C MET A 646 27.96 2.13 -14.92
N LEU A 647 28.11 3.45 -15.05
CA LEU A 647 27.00 4.41 -15.11
C LEU A 647 26.28 4.36 -16.45
N ALA A 648 26.96 3.98 -17.53
CA ALA A 648 26.42 3.75 -18.86
C ALA A 648 25.49 2.53 -18.90
N GLN A 649 25.81 1.47 -18.14
CA GLN A 649 25.01 0.24 -18.11
C GLN A 649 23.54 0.46 -17.70
N LYS A 650 22.63 -0.40 -18.21
CA LYS A 650 21.19 -0.35 -17.88
C LYS A 650 20.89 -0.73 -16.41
N LYS A 651 21.80 -1.46 -15.75
CA LYS A 651 21.66 -1.97 -14.37
C LYS A 651 21.56 -0.81 -13.35
N ALA A 652 20.41 -0.67 -12.68
CA ALA A 652 20.16 0.42 -11.72
C ALA A 652 21.07 0.38 -10.48
N MET A 653 21.46 -0.81 -10.04
CA MET A 653 22.35 -1.02 -8.89
C MET A 653 23.72 -0.40 -9.14
N LEU A 654 24.32 -0.65 -10.31
CA LEU A 654 25.61 -0.10 -10.70
C LEU A 654 25.57 1.42 -10.81
N ARG A 655 24.50 1.98 -11.39
CA ARG A 655 24.30 3.44 -11.43
C ARG A 655 24.30 4.08 -10.04
N LYS A 656 23.55 3.50 -9.10
CA LYS A 656 23.51 3.98 -7.70
C LYS A 656 24.87 3.85 -7.02
N LEU A 657 25.59 2.76 -7.29
CA LEU A 657 26.94 2.52 -6.77
C LEU A 657 27.94 3.52 -7.33
N SER A 658 27.98 3.74 -8.65
CA SER A 658 28.87 4.69 -9.30
C SER A 658 28.68 6.10 -8.74
N MET A 659 27.43 6.53 -8.54
CA MET A 659 27.11 7.83 -7.95
C MET A 659 27.56 7.95 -6.49
N LEU A 660 27.46 6.87 -5.71
CA LEU A 660 27.92 6.84 -4.31
C LEU A 660 29.45 6.90 -4.23
N VAL A 661 30.14 6.16 -5.09
CA VAL A 661 31.61 6.19 -5.18
C VAL A 661 32.09 7.55 -5.69
N TRP A 662 31.41 8.15 -6.68
CA TRP A 662 31.73 9.50 -7.12
C TRP A 662 31.59 10.55 -6.01
N GLU A 663 30.54 10.45 -5.19
CA GLU A 663 30.32 11.34 -4.05
C GLU A 663 31.47 11.29 -3.02
N SER A 664 32.13 10.15 -2.84
CA SER A 664 33.29 10.02 -1.94
C SER A 664 34.61 10.50 -2.57
N LEU A 665 34.75 10.36 -3.89
CA LEU A 665 35.97 10.72 -4.64
C LEU A 665 36.04 12.20 -5.03
N VAL A 666 34.93 12.92 -4.99
CA VAL A 666 34.80 14.32 -5.46
C VAL A 666 35.84 15.30 -4.88
N VAL A 667 36.42 14.96 -3.72
CA VAL A 667 37.47 15.75 -3.04
C VAL A 667 38.78 15.79 -3.83
N ASP A 668 39.09 14.72 -4.57
CA ASP A 668 40.36 14.58 -5.30
C ASP A 668 40.22 14.87 -6.81
N VAL A 669 39.00 15.14 -7.28
CA VAL A 669 38.67 15.38 -8.69
C VAL A 669 39.30 16.70 -9.17
N GLY A 670 40.05 16.62 -10.27
CA GLY A 670 40.64 17.78 -10.94
C GLY A 670 40.26 17.85 -12.43
N LYS A 671 41.00 18.69 -13.17
CA LYS A 671 40.80 18.95 -14.60
C LYS A 671 40.61 17.70 -15.46
N GLU A 672 41.52 16.73 -15.37
CA GLU A 672 41.53 15.55 -16.25
C GLU A 672 40.25 14.71 -16.10
N GLN A 673 39.79 14.47 -14.87
CA GLN A 673 38.56 13.73 -14.62
C GLN A 673 37.32 14.48 -15.12
N LEU A 674 37.31 15.82 -14.98
CA LEU A 674 36.22 16.65 -15.48
C LEU A 674 36.18 16.69 -17.01
N GLU A 675 37.33 16.67 -17.69
CA GLU A 675 37.42 16.64 -19.15
C GLU A 675 36.73 15.39 -19.71
N ILE A 676 36.95 14.22 -19.10
CA ILE A 676 36.31 12.96 -19.49
C ILE A 676 34.79 13.03 -19.32
N LEU A 677 34.30 13.57 -18.19
CA LEU A 677 32.85 13.78 -17.98
C LEU A 677 32.25 14.68 -19.06
N VAL A 678 32.94 15.79 -19.32
CA VAL A 678 32.51 16.84 -20.25
C VAL A 678 32.52 16.37 -21.71
N GLU A 679 33.46 15.50 -22.08
CA GLU A 679 33.59 14.95 -23.42
C GLU A 679 32.32 14.19 -23.82
N VAL A 680 31.74 13.41 -22.90
CA VAL A 680 30.46 12.71 -23.09
C VAL A 680 29.32 13.65 -23.48
N LEU A 681 29.30 14.89 -22.96
CA LEU A 681 28.26 15.86 -23.28
C LEU A 681 28.31 16.33 -24.75
N SER A 682 29.48 16.22 -25.40
CA SER A 682 29.70 16.62 -26.80
C SER A 682 29.27 15.58 -27.82
N ALA A 683 28.98 14.34 -27.40
CA ALA A 683 28.50 13.28 -28.29
C ALA A 683 27.14 13.65 -28.91
N ARG A 684 26.92 13.24 -30.17
CA ARG A 684 25.65 13.49 -30.87
C ARG A 684 24.53 12.59 -30.34
N GLU A 685 23.29 13.08 -30.33
CA GLU A 685 22.12 12.32 -29.86
C GLU A 685 21.56 11.43 -30.99
N ASN A 686 22.43 10.60 -31.58
CA ASN A 686 22.14 9.75 -32.73
C ASN A 686 22.94 8.43 -32.65
N LYS A 687 22.83 7.60 -33.69
CA LYS A 687 23.55 6.31 -33.80
C LYS A 687 25.07 6.50 -33.71
N GLU A 688 25.63 7.53 -34.34
CA GLU A 688 27.07 7.84 -34.28
C GLU A 688 27.54 8.14 -32.86
N GLY A 689 26.79 8.98 -32.13
CA GLY A 689 27.14 9.32 -30.76
C GLY A 689 26.96 8.16 -29.80
N PHE A 690 25.98 7.29 -30.04
CA PHE A 690 25.88 6.02 -29.32
C PHE A 690 27.13 5.16 -29.58
N ALA A 691 27.52 4.98 -30.85
CA ALA A 691 28.69 4.18 -31.18
C ALA A 691 29.99 4.72 -30.56
N SER A 692 30.13 6.05 -30.48
CA SER A 692 31.31 6.67 -29.86
C SER A 692 31.40 6.50 -28.34
N LEU A 693 30.28 6.25 -27.66
CA LEU A 693 30.21 6.26 -26.19
C LEU A 693 30.12 4.87 -25.56
N PHE A 694 29.74 3.86 -26.33
CA PHE A 694 29.48 2.51 -25.83
C PHE A 694 30.29 1.50 -26.63
N GLU A 695 31.22 0.80 -25.97
CA GLU A 695 32.18 -0.14 -26.59
C GLU A 695 31.53 -1.35 -27.29
N ALA A 696 30.24 -1.65 -27.02
CA ALA A 696 29.48 -2.73 -27.66
C ALA A 696 28.83 -2.34 -29.00
N ALA A 697 29.30 -1.26 -29.64
CA ALA A 697 28.67 -0.69 -30.83
C ALA A 697 29.09 -1.34 -32.16
N ASP A 698 30.12 -2.19 -32.16
CA ASP A 698 30.66 -2.80 -33.39
C ASP A 698 29.67 -3.74 -34.09
N GLU A 699 28.60 -4.19 -33.42
CA GLU A 699 27.49 -4.95 -34.06
C GLU A 699 26.51 -4.07 -34.86
N TYR A 700 26.57 -2.75 -34.72
CA TYR A 700 25.65 -1.82 -35.40
C TYR A 700 26.29 -1.09 -36.58
N VAL A 701 27.56 -1.35 -36.87
CA VAL A 701 28.33 -0.72 -37.95
C VAL A 701 28.23 -1.55 -39.22
N ASP A 702 27.05 -1.57 -39.83
CA ASP A 702 26.94 -1.74 -41.28
C ASP A 702 25.70 -0.96 -41.76
N ILE A 703 25.79 -0.43 -42.97
CA ILE A 703 24.94 0.61 -43.59
C ILE A 703 25.38 2.04 -43.24
N SER A 704 26.51 2.43 -43.81
CA SER A 704 26.75 3.80 -44.24
C SER A 704 26.03 4.02 -45.58
N GLU A 705 24.96 4.80 -45.60
CA GLU A 705 24.58 5.55 -46.81
C GLU A 705 24.25 6.99 -46.43
N ASP A 706 24.97 7.89 -47.10
CA ASP A 706 24.91 9.34 -46.99
C ASP A 706 23.53 9.87 -47.41
N GLU A 707 22.78 10.46 -46.48
CA GLU A 707 21.78 11.49 -46.82
C GLU A 707 21.88 12.68 -45.86
N ASP A 708 22.98 13.42 -46.02
CA ASP A 708 22.99 14.85 -45.76
C ASP A 708 22.13 15.53 -46.85
N SER A 709 20.86 15.82 -46.55
CA SER A 709 20.10 16.81 -47.33
C SER A 709 19.26 17.72 -46.43
N ASN A 710 19.71 18.98 -46.36
CA ASN A 710 18.90 20.10 -45.92
C ASN A 710 17.63 20.17 -46.77
N SER A 711 16.46 20.07 -46.13
CA SER A 711 15.20 20.55 -46.70
C SER A 711 14.76 21.81 -45.96
N GLU A 712 14.94 22.95 -46.62
CA GLU A 712 14.35 24.23 -46.25
C GLU A 712 12.83 24.20 -46.49
N CYS A 713 12.10 24.84 -45.57
CA CYS A 713 10.92 25.67 -45.84
C CYS A 713 9.71 25.01 -46.55
N ASP A 714 8.59 24.89 -45.81
CA ASP A 714 7.40 25.61 -46.28
C ASP A 714 6.60 26.26 -45.14
N SER A 715 6.16 27.49 -45.44
CA SER A 715 5.44 28.42 -44.59
C SER A 715 4.02 28.52 -45.11
N HIS A 716 3.01 28.32 -44.27
CA HIS A 716 1.63 28.88 -44.34
C HIS A 716 0.81 28.12 -43.28
N HIS A 717 -0.10 28.65 -42.45
CA HIS A 717 -0.80 29.91 -42.38
C HIS A 717 -1.28 30.07 -40.91
N VAL A 718 -0.87 31.13 -40.22
CA VAL A 718 -1.47 31.52 -38.93
C VAL A 718 -2.73 32.33 -39.24
N HIS A 719 -3.91 31.79 -38.93
CA HIS A 719 -5.13 32.60 -38.85
C HIS A 719 -5.18 33.29 -37.48
N VAL A 720 -4.85 34.58 -37.53
CA VAL A 720 -5.12 35.56 -36.48
C VAL A 720 -6.63 35.79 -36.39
N HIS A 721 -7.20 35.63 -35.21
CA HIS A 721 -8.29 36.50 -34.76
C HIS A 721 -7.93 37.05 -33.38
N GLY A 722 -7.55 38.33 -33.38
CA GLY A 722 -7.40 39.13 -32.19
C GLY A 722 -8.75 39.62 -31.67
N SER A 723 -8.84 39.75 -30.36
CA SER A 723 -9.74 40.67 -29.67
C SER A 723 -9.05 41.09 -28.38
N GLU A 724 -8.42 42.26 -28.40
CA GLU A 724 -7.99 42.98 -27.21
C GLU A 724 -9.21 43.59 -26.49
N GLY A 725 -9.13 43.70 -25.17
CA GLY A 725 -10.13 44.36 -24.34
C GLY A 725 -9.76 44.29 -22.86
N GLU A 726 -8.98 45.26 -22.41
CA GLU A 726 -8.55 45.50 -21.02
C GLU A 726 -9.72 45.62 -20.02
N ASN A 727 -9.55 45.10 -18.80
CA ASN A 727 -9.77 45.91 -17.59
C ASN A 727 -9.29 45.24 -16.27
N GLU A 728 -8.42 46.00 -15.63
CA GLU A 728 -8.06 46.16 -14.21
C GLU A 728 -8.89 45.54 -13.05
N ARG A 729 -8.13 45.26 -11.97
CA ARG A 729 -8.43 45.21 -10.50
C ARG A 729 -9.04 43.92 -9.95
N LYS A 730 -8.78 43.47 -8.71
CA LYS A 730 -7.76 43.60 -7.64
C LYS A 730 -8.35 42.78 -6.45
N GLU A 731 -7.49 42.14 -5.64
CA GLU A 731 -7.76 41.65 -4.26
C GLU A 731 -8.69 40.40 -4.16
N THR A 732 -8.51 39.38 -3.31
CA THR A 732 -7.54 39.00 -2.25
C THR A 732 -7.84 37.55 -1.83
N GLU A 733 -6.79 36.84 -1.40
CA GLU A 733 -6.73 35.84 -0.31
C GLU A 733 -7.55 34.52 -0.35
N ASP A 734 -6.80 33.44 -0.56
CA ASP A 734 -6.45 32.42 0.45
C ASP A 734 -6.73 30.93 0.17
N TYR A 735 -5.67 30.20 0.52
CA TYR A 735 -5.29 28.80 0.44
C TYR A 735 -6.38 27.75 0.76
N GLU A 736 -6.37 26.65 0.00
CA GLU A 736 -6.14 25.32 0.58
C GLU A 736 -5.71 24.28 -0.48
N ASP A 737 -4.63 23.59 -0.11
CA ASP A 737 -3.92 22.51 -0.77
C ASP A 737 -4.70 21.19 -0.67
N SER A 738 -4.82 20.45 -1.77
CA SER A 738 -5.16 19.02 -1.76
C SER A 738 -4.71 18.37 -3.05
N GLY A 739 -3.46 17.90 -3.04
CA GLY A 739 -2.93 16.99 -4.04
C GLY A 739 -3.63 15.62 -4.00
N SER A 740 -4.12 15.19 -5.16
CA SER A 740 -4.41 13.78 -5.45
C SER A 740 -4.04 13.52 -6.91
N GLY A 741 -2.81 13.07 -7.10
CA GLY A 741 -2.34 12.52 -8.38
C GLY A 741 -2.89 11.11 -8.54
N SER A 742 -3.78 10.93 -9.52
CA SER A 742 -4.11 9.62 -10.09
C SER A 742 -3.70 9.67 -11.56
N ASP A 743 -2.49 9.18 -11.80
CA ASP A 743 -1.95 8.89 -13.12
C ASP A 743 -2.58 7.57 -13.61
N SER A 744 -3.47 7.67 -14.59
CA SER A 744 -3.97 6.52 -15.35
C SER A 744 -3.83 6.85 -16.84
N GLY A 745 -2.65 6.53 -17.38
CA GLY A 745 -2.37 6.55 -18.80
C GLY A 745 -3.30 5.60 -19.55
N SER A 746 -4.32 6.18 -20.17
CA SER A 746 -5.14 5.58 -21.21
C SER A 746 -4.49 5.95 -22.55
N GLU A 747 -3.71 5.03 -23.09
CA GLU A 747 -3.20 5.09 -24.47
C GLU A 747 -4.38 5.15 -25.44
N SER A 748 -4.63 6.33 -26.00
CA SER A 748 -5.56 6.53 -27.11
C SER A 748 -4.71 6.75 -28.36
N ASN A 749 -4.46 5.68 -29.11
CA ASN A 749 -3.89 5.75 -30.45
C ASN A 749 -4.88 6.45 -31.38
N SER A 750 -4.55 7.68 -31.77
CA SER A 750 -5.08 8.32 -32.97
C SER A 750 -3.98 8.30 -34.03
N GLU A 751 -4.07 7.32 -34.93
CA GLU A 751 -3.32 7.29 -36.18
C GLU A 751 -3.99 8.26 -37.16
N GLU A 752 -3.30 9.34 -37.51
CA GLU A 752 -3.57 10.10 -38.73
C GLU A 752 -2.59 9.59 -39.79
N ASP A 753 -3.13 8.86 -40.76
CA ASP A 753 -2.45 8.44 -41.99
C ASP A 753 -2.11 9.68 -42.83
N ASP A 754 -0.82 9.87 -43.08
CA ASP A 754 -0.34 10.67 -44.21
C ASP A 754 0.62 9.78 -45.02
N GLU A 755 0.06 9.11 -46.03
CA GLU A 755 0.83 8.35 -47.01
C GLU A 755 1.52 9.31 -47.99
N SER A 756 2.85 9.26 -48.01
CA SER A 756 3.61 9.60 -49.21
C SER A 756 4.66 8.51 -49.46
N THR A 757 4.42 7.82 -50.57
CA THR A 757 5.09 6.64 -51.12
C THR A 757 6.53 6.87 -51.58
N SER A 758 7.44 5.98 -51.13
CA SER A 758 8.54 5.45 -51.97
C SER A 758 9.18 4.22 -51.31
N ASP A 759 8.61 3.02 -51.50
CA ASP A 759 9.27 1.73 -51.20
C ASP A 759 8.81 0.67 -52.20
N ALA A 760 9.31 0.77 -53.44
CA ALA A 760 8.96 -0.17 -54.52
C ALA A 760 9.68 -1.53 -54.43
N GLU A 761 10.67 -1.68 -53.54
CA GLU A 761 11.48 -2.91 -53.45
C GLU A 761 11.04 -3.87 -52.32
N GLN A 762 10.32 -3.41 -51.29
CA GLN A 762 9.90 -4.26 -50.15
C GLN A 762 8.50 -4.87 -50.27
N GLY A 763 7.68 -4.37 -51.20
CA GLY A 763 6.38 -4.97 -51.52
C GLY A 763 6.51 -6.39 -52.08
N ASP A 764 7.65 -6.72 -52.72
CA ASP A 764 7.87 -8.01 -53.38
C ASP A 764 8.15 -9.15 -52.37
N ASP A 765 8.90 -8.88 -51.30
CA ASP A 765 9.22 -9.89 -50.27
C ASP A 765 8.00 -10.24 -49.40
N VAL A 766 7.19 -9.25 -49.01
CA VAL A 766 5.95 -9.48 -48.26
C VAL A 766 4.92 -10.19 -49.15
N ALA A 767 4.77 -9.78 -50.41
CA ALA A 767 3.89 -10.45 -51.37
C ALA A 767 4.32 -11.90 -51.66
N ARG A 768 5.63 -12.18 -51.67
CA ARG A 768 6.18 -13.52 -51.84
C ARG A 768 5.92 -14.42 -50.64
N ILE A 769 6.07 -13.90 -49.41
CA ILE A 769 5.72 -14.61 -48.16
C ILE A 769 4.21 -14.88 -48.11
N ASP A 770 3.38 -13.92 -48.53
CA ASP A 770 1.92 -14.07 -48.60
C ASP A 770 1.50 -15.13 -49.64
N LYS A 771 2.14 -15.16 -50.80
CA LYS A 771 1.89 -16.17 -51.84
C LYS A 771 2.27 -17.58 -51.38
N GLU A 772 3.43 -17.72 -50.73
CA GLU A 772 3.91 -19.01 -50.22
C GLU A 772 3.00 -19.54 -49.10
N THR A 773 2.58 -18.66 -48.17
CA THR A 773 1.66 -19.02 -47.08
C THR A 773 0.27 -19.38 -47.58
N THR A 774 -0.24 -18.68 -48.60
CA THR A 774 -1.54 -18.99 -49.22
C THR A 774 -1.51 -20.32 -49.98
N SER A 775 -0.40 -20.65 -50.65
CA SER A 775 -0.24 -21.98 -51.28
C SER A 775 -0.17 -23.12 -50.24
N ALA A 776 0.52 -22.89 -49.12
CA ALA A 776 0.65 -23.87 -48.04
C ALA A 776 -0.70 -24.12 -47.35
N LEU A 777 -1.51 -23.06 -47.16
CA LEU A 777 -2.89 -23.13 -46.67
C LEU A 777 -3.80 -23.92 -47.62
N ALA A 778 -3.73 -23.68 -48.92
CA ALA A 778 -4.54 -24.39 -49.91
C ALA A 778 -4.20 -25.90 -49.97
N THR A 779 -2.92 -26.25 -49.82
CA THR A 779 -2.47 -27.65 -49.75
C THR A 779 -2.93 -28.33 -48.46
N ALA A 780 -2.84 -27.65 -47.31
CA ALA A 780 -3.29 -28.18 -46.02
C ALA A 780 -4.81 -28.44 -46.00
N LEU A 781 -5.60 -27.58 -46.66
CA LEU A 781 -7.06 -27.70 -46.77
C LEU A 781 -7.53 -28.61 -47.93
N LYS A 782 -6.60 -29.25 -48.67
CA LYS A 782 -6.88 -30.11 -49.85
C LYS A 782 -7.81 -29.46 -50.89
N LEU A 783 -7.70 -28.15 -51.10
CA LEU A 783 -8.48 -27.45 -52.11
C LEU A 783 -7.98 -27.87 -53.52
N PRO A 784 -8.88 -28.04 -54.51
CA PRO A 784 -8.47 -28.38 -55.87
C PRO A 784 -7.52 -27.32 -56.46
N ASP A 785 -6.46 -27.78 -57.14
CA ASP A 785 -5.35 -26.96 -57.66
C ASP A 785 -5.79 -25.79 -58.57
N ASN A 786 -7.00 -25.85 -59.14
CA ASN A 786 -7.53 -24.85 -60.07
C ASN A 786 -8.12 -23.58 -59.40
N ILE A 787 -8.12 -23.48 -58.07
CA ILE A 787 -8.72 -22.35 -57.33
C ILE A 787 -7.74 -21.18 -57.12
N LEU A 788 -6.43 -21.43 -57.15
CA LEU A 788 -5.39 -20.43 -56.94
C LEU A 788 -5.10 -19.65 -58.24
N LYS A 789 -5.24 -18.32 -58.21
CA LYS A 789 -4.80 -17.45 -59.32
C LYS A 789 -3.31 -17.13 -59.22
N ASP A 790 -2.66 -16.74 -60.33
CA ASP A 790 -1.22 -16.43 -60.40
C ASP A 790 -0.76 -15.33 -59.42
N ASN A 791 -1.68 -14.47 -58.98
CA ASN A 791 -1.50 -13.39 -58.02
C ASN A 791 -1.77 -13.79 -56.55
N GLY A 792 -2.07 -15.07 -56.26
CA GLY A 792 -2.23 -15.58 -54.89
C GLY A 792 -3.63 -15.55 -54.31
N ASP A 793 -4.64 -15.08 -55.07
CA ASP A 793 -6.05 -15.03 -54.61
C ASP A 793 -6.84 -16.30 -54.94
N ILE A 794 -7.82 -16.62 -54.09
CA ILE A 794 -8.77 -17.74 -54.22
C ILE A 794 -9.95 -17.29 -55.11
N GLY A 795 -10.12 -17.91 -56.28
CA GLY A 795 -11.23 -17.63 -57.20
C GLY A 795 -12.52 -18.40 -56.87
N TYR A 796 -13.59 -17.72 -56.49
CA TYR A 796 -14.91 -18.34 -56.32
C TYR A 796 -15.69 -18.36 -57.63
N ASN A 797 -15.75 -19.53 -58.29
CA ASN A 797 -16.79 -19.85 -59.27
C ASN A 797 -17.25 -21.29 -59.01
N ILE A 798 -18.32 -21.44 -58.25
CA ILE A 798 -19.02 -22.72 -58.07
C ILE A 798 -20.28 -22.62 -58.94
N GLU A 799 -20.22 -23.19 -60.15
CA GLU A 799 -21.44 -23.56 -60.86
C GLU A 799 -21.97 -24.85 -60.21
N ASP A 800 -23.21 -24.74 -59.76
CA ASP A 800 -24.04 -25.76 -59.13
C ASP A 800 -24.38 -26.85 -60.16
N ASP A 801 -23.77 -28.02 -60.03
CA ASP A 801 -24.34 -29.26 -60.57
C ASP A 801 -24.07 -30.38 -59.56
N GLY A 802 -25.14 -30.78 -58.90
CA GLY A 802 -25.13 -31.76 -57.82
C GLY A 802 -24.81 -33.17 -58.31
N GLU A 803 -23.83 -33.77 -57.65
CA GLU A 803 -23.80 -35.21 -57.39
C GLU A 803 -23.39 -35.43 -55.93
N GLU A 804 -24.11 -36.35 -55.27
CA GLU A 804 -24.03 -36.67 -53.85
C GLU A 804 -22.59 -37.01 -53.42
N SER A 805 -21.92 -36.10 -52.71
CA SER A 805 -20.71 -36.43 -51.95
C SER A 805 -21.12 -36.73 -50.51
N GLU A 806 -20.91 -37.98 -50.12
CA GLU A 806 -21.11 -38.51 -48.79
C GLU A 806 -20.48 -37.57 -47.75
N GLU A 807 -21.30 -37.05 -46.82
CA GLU A 807 -20.85 -36.41 -45.60
C GLU A 807 -20.10 -37.45 -44.74
N GLU A 808 -18.83 -37.69 -45.04
CA GLU A 808 -17.90 -38.25 -44.06
C GLU A 808 -17.71 -37.18 -42.99
N SER A 809 -18.41 -37.35 -41.85
CA SER A 809 -18.15 -36.62 -40.63
C SER A 809 -16.66 -36.68 -40.32
N MET A 810 -15.95 -35.57 -40.56
CA MET A 810 -14.54 -35.42 -40.18
C MET A 810 -14.42 -35.80 -38.69
N ASP A 811 -13.65 -36.85 -38.42
CA ASP A 811 -13.33 -37.31 -37.08
C ASP A 811 -12.67 -36.16 -36.29
N ASP A 812 -13.04 -35.97 -35.02
CA ASP A 812 -12.57 -34.84 -34.19
C ASP A 812 -11.03 -34.80 -34.10
N GLU A 813 -10.38 -35.96 -34.20
CA GLU A 813 -8.92 -36.12 -34.26
C GLU A 813 -8.30 -35.50 -35.53
N ALA A 814 -8.98 -35.63 -36.68
CA ALA A 814 -8.53 -35.05 -37.95
C ALA A 814 -8.71 -33.52 -38.00
N MET A 815 -9.67 -32.97 -37.25
CA MET A 815 -9.83 -31.52 -37.09
C MET A 815 -8.74 -30.92 -36.18
N LEU A 816 -8.31 -31.68 -35.16
CA LEU A 816 -7.16 -31.33 -34.30
C LEU A 816 -5.83 -31.34 -35.07
N GLU A 817 -5.60 -32.36 -35.92
CA GLU A 817 -4.38 -32.42 -36.76
C GLU A 817 -4.29 -31.27 -37.79
N LEU A 818 -5.44 -30.78 -38.27
CA LEU A 818 -5.51 -29.63 -39.18
C LEU A 818 -5.20 -28.31 -38.47
N ASP A 819 -5.67 -28.13 -37.23
CA ASP A 819 -5.41 -26.94 -36.41
C ASP A 819 -3.91 -26.80 -36.07
N ASP A 820 -3.23 -27.91 -35.77
CA ASP A 820 -1.78 -27.93 -35.52
C ASP A 820 -0.99 -27.55 -36.79
N GLN A 821 -1.43 -27.99 -37.97
CA GLN A 821 -0.81 -27.63 -39.25
C GLN A 821 -1.04 -26.16 -39.59
N LEU A 822 -2.24 -25.62 -39.38
CA LEU A 822 -2.57 -24.21 -39.58
C LEU A 822 -1.76 -23.32 -38.64
N SER A 823 -1.69 -23.69 -37.35
CA SER A 823 -0.90 -23.00 -36.34
C SER A 823 0.59 -22.98 -36.71
N ALA A 824 1.14 -24.09 -37.23
CA ALA A 824 2.52 -24.14 -37.72
C ALA A 824 2.76 -23.25 -38.95
N ILE A 825 1.81 -23.15 -39.88
CA ILE A 825 1.88 -22.27 -41.06
C ILE A 825 1.86 -20.80 -40.63
N PHE A 826 0.95 -20.42 -39.73
CA PHE A 826 0.88 -19.05 -39.20
C PHE A 826 2.08 -18.69 -38.33
N LYS A 827 2.63 -19.64 -37.57
CA LYS A 827 3.85 -19.44 -36.80
C LYS A 827 5.06 -19.22 -37.72
N ARG A 828 5.21 -19.99 -38.80
CA ARG A 828 6.24 -19.77 -39.82
C ARG A 828 6.07 -18.43 -40.54
N ARG A 829 4.84 -18.03 -40.87
CA ARG A 829 4.53 -16.71 -41.43
C ARG A 829 4.96 -15.60 -40.47
N ASN A 830 4.60 -15.71 -39.21
CA ASN A 830 4.94 -14.72 -38.19
C ASN A 830 6.47 -14.65 -37.98
N GLU A 831 7.15 -15.80 -37.92
CA GLU A 831 8.62 -15.87 -37.85
C GLU A 831 9.30 -15.31 -39.11
N ALA A 832 8.73 -15.51 -40.30
CA ALA A 832 9.23 -14.94 -41.55
C ALA A 832 9.03 -13.42 -41.61
N LEU A 833 7.87 -12.92 -41.17
CA LEU A 833 7.60 -11.48 -41.06
C LEU A 833 8.47 -10.81 -39.99
N HIS A 834 8.75 -11.49 -38.87
CA HIS A 834 9.67 -11.01 -37.85
C HIS A 834 11.13 -10.91 -38.33
N LYS A 835 11.52 -11.63 -39.37
CA LYS A 835 12.86 -11.55 -39.99
C LYS A 835 12.98 -10.39 -40.99
N VAL A 836 11.86 -9.82 -41.44
CA VAL A 836 11.86 -8.62 -42.28
C VAL A 836 11.91 -7.40 -41.34
N GLN A 837 13.04 -6.70 -41.30
CA GLN A 837 13.18 -5.45 -40.53
C GLN A 837 12.21 -4.39 -41.08
N THR A 838 11.09 -4.18 -40.41
CA THR A 838 10.11 -3.16 -40.80
C THR A 838 10.63 -1.75 -40.48
N GLY A 839 10.22 -0.73 -41.25
CA GLY A 839 10.59 0.67 -40.99
C GLY A 839 10.23 1.16 -39.57
N ASN A 840 9.18 0.59 -38.95
CA ASN A 840 8.79 0.90 -37.57
C ASN A 840 9.79 0.37 -36.53
N GLN A 841 10.39 -0.80 -36.75
CA GLN A 841 11.45 -1.33 -35.85
C GLN A 841 12.72 -0.49 -35.94
N ARG A 842 13.15 -0.08 -37.14
CA ARG A 842 14.31 0.82 -37.31
C ARG A 842 14.08 2.17 -36.63
N LYS A 843 12.87 2.74 -36.74
CA LYS A 843 12.48 3.98 -36.03
C LYS A 843 12.55 3.82 -34.51
N LEU A 844 12.10 2.69 -33.97
CA LEU A 844 12.18 2.38 -32.53
C LEU A 844 13.63 2.22 -32.06
N GLU A 845 14.46 1.49 -32.81
CA GLU A 845 15.89 1.32 -32.49
C GLU A 845 16.63 2.66 -32.48
N VAL A 846 16.46 3.49 -33.52
CA VAL A 846 17.08 4.83 -33.57
C VAL A 846 16.64 5.69 -32.39
N LYS A 847 15.36 5.59 -32.00
CA LYS A 847 14.82 6.27 -30.82
C LYS A 847 15.48 5.77 -29.53
N GLU A 848 15.60 4.45 -29.32
CA GLU A 848 16.24 3.87 -28.13
C GLU A 848 17.72 4.23 -28.00
N LEU A 849 18.46 4.25 -29.12
CA LEU A 849 19.86 4.66 -29.15
C LEU A 849 20.01 6.13 -28.74
N ARG A 850 19.17 7.00 -29.31
CA ARG A 850 19.12 8.42 -28.94
C ARG A 850 18.76 8.62 -27.47
N GLU A 851 17.74 7.93 -26.97
CA GLU A 851 17.32 8.00 -25.56
C GLU A 851 18.42 7.51 -24.62
N SER A 852 19.20 6.50 -25.02
CA SER A 852 20.34 5.99 -24.25
C SER A 852 21.44 7.04 -24.09
N VAL A 853 21.79 7.75 -25.17
CA VAL A 853 22.76 8.86 -25.13
C VAL A 853 22.24 10.01 -24.24
N ILE A 854 20.98 10.42 -24.42
CA ILE A 854 20.37 11.51 -23.63
C ILE A 854 20.33 11.13 -22.14
N SER A 855 19.93 9.90 -21.82
CA SER A 855 19.93 9.37 -20.46
C SER A 855 21.35 9.36 -19.87
N PHE A 856 22.37 8.99 -20.64
CA PHE A 856 23.75 9.00 -20.16
C PHE A 856 24.23 10.43 -19.87
N LYS A 857 23.96 11.39 -20.77
CA LYS A 857 24.23 12.82 -20.53
C LYS A 857 23.54 13.34 -19.26
N HIS A 858 22.29 12.96 -19.02
CA HIS A 858 21.60 13.32 -17.77
C HIS A 858 22.35 12.86 -16.52
N ARG A 859 22.93 11.65 -16.55
CA ARG A 859 23.71 11.08 -15.45
C ARG A 859 25.05 11.79 -15.28
N ILE A 860 25.72 12.19 -16.37
CA ILE A 860 26.91 13.06 -16.32
C ILE A 860 26.59 14.38 -15.63
N LEU A 861 25.45 14.99 -15.96
CA LEU A 861 25.00 16.21 -15.29
C LEU A 861 24.77 15.99 -13.78
N ASP A 862 24.32 14.81 -13.35
CA ASP A 862 24.22 14.49 -11.92
C ASP A 862 25.60 14.38 -11.24
N MET A 863 26.60 13.79 -11.91
CA MET A 863 27.98 13.75 -11.39
C MET A 863 28.57 15.15 -11.27
N LEU A 864 28.36 16.01 -12.27
CA LEU A 864 28.77 17.42 -12.21
C LEU A 864 28.02 18.20 -11.12
N GLU A 865 26.74 17.90 -10.88
CA GLU A 865 25.98 18.50 -9.79
C GLU A 865 26.58 18.18 -8.42
N ILE A 866 26.99 16.92 -8.20
CA ILE A 866 27.71 16.50 -6.98
C ILE A 866 29.00 17.29 -6.83
N TYR A 867 29.77 17.43 -7.91
CA TYR A 867 31.01 18.21 -7.93
C TYR A 867 30.79 19.69 -7.59
N TYR A 868 29.81 20.36 -8.20
CA TYR A 868 29.51 21.76 -7.90
C TYR A 868 29.01 21.97 -6.47
N LYS A 869 28.21 21.04 -5.94
CA LYS A 869 27.78 21.06 -4.53
C LYS A 869 28.97 20.90 -3.58
N HIS A 870 29.94 20.07 -3.93
CA HIS A 870 31.19 19.95 -3.18
C HIS A 870 31.97 21.28 -3.21
N ILE A 871 32.17 21.88 -4.39
CA ILE A 871 32.83 23.20 -4.51
C ILE A 871 32.15 24.26 -3.65
N ASP A 872 30.81 24.38 -3.73
CA ASP A 872 30.07 25.38 -2.95
C ASP A 872 30.25 25.18 -1.44
N ARG A 873 30.18 23.93 -0.95
CA ARG A 873 30.46 23.61 0.45
C ARG A 873 31.89 23.98 0.84
N THR A 874 32.87 23.62 0.02
CA THR A 874 34.29 23.90 0.29
C THR A 874 34.55 25.40 0.36
N ILE A 875 33.99 26.17 -0.58
CA ILE A 875 34.09 27.64 -0.58
C ILE A 875 33.46 28.26 0.68
N ASN A 876 32.30 27.77 1.10
CA ASN A 876 31.62 28.27 2.30
C ASN A 876 32.37 27.91 3.60
N CYS A 877 33.21 26.87 3.61
CA CYS A 877 34.00 26.45 4.77
C CYS A 877 35.41 27.05 4.82
N SER A 878 36.14 27.09 3.70
CA SER A 878 37.54 27.54 3.63
C SER A 878 37.68 29.05 3.37
N GLU A 879 36.58 29.72 3.02
CA GLU A 879 36.52 31.11 2.55
C GLU A 879 37.44 31.43 1.35
N LYS A 880 37.96 30.41 0.64
CA LYS A 880 38.81 30.58 -0.55
C LYS A 880 38.65 29.42 -1.56
N CYS A 881 38.32 29.75 -2.81
CA CYS A 881 38.50 28.89 -3.98
C CYS A 881 39.96 28.98 -4.43
N THR A 882 40.66 27.85 -4.51
CA THR A 882 42.01 27.82 -5.10
C THR A 882 41.95 28.17 -6.59
N SER A 883 43.02 28.72 -7.15
CA SER A 883 43.09 29.03 -8.58
C SER A 883 42.80 27.79 -9.43
N ARG A 884 43.34 26.63 -9.05
CA ARG A 884 43.08 25.33 -9.67
C ARG A 884 41.59 24.99 -9.73
N MET A 885 40.90 24.97 -8.59
CA MET A 885 39.46 24.64 -8.53
C MET A 885 38.63 25.60 -9.39
N CYS A 886 39.01 26.86 -9.43
CA CYS A 886 38.33 27.87 -10.22
C CYS A 886 38.56 27.66 -11.73
N TYR A 887 39.76 27.28 -12.18
CA TYR A 887 39.98 26.87 -13.59
C TYR A 887 39.21 25.61 -13.97
N ASP A 888 39.22 24.61 -13.08
CA ASP A 888 38.50 23.33 -13.25
C ASP A 888 36.99 23.57 -13.36
N LEU A 889 36.44 24.51 -12.59
CA LEU A 889 35.04 24.95 -12.73
C LEU A 889 34.79 25.63 -14.08
N LEU A 890 35.65 26.58 -14.47
CA LEU A 890 35.47 27.36 -15.70
C LEU A 890 35.54 26.50 -16.97
N SER A 891 36.37 25.45 -16.98
CA SER A 891 36.48 24.53 -18.12
C SER A 891 35.17 23.80 -18.44
N THR A 892 34.30 23.60 -17.44
CA THR A 892 33.00 22.94 -17.62
C THR A 892 31.92 23.83 -18.26
N ILE A 893 32.09 25.15 -18.29
CA ILE A 893 31.07 26.10 -18.74
C ILE A 893 30.78 25.96 -20.23
N LYS A 894 31.83 26.02 -21.07
CA LYS A 894 31.70 25.96 -22.53
C LYS A 894 31.03 24.65 -23.00
N PRO A 895 31.42 23.47 -22.49
CA PRO A 895 30.73 22.23 -22.82
C PRO A 895 29.26 22.18 -22.40
N LEU A 896 28.90 22.70 -21.22
CA LEU A 896 27.50 22.75 -20.80
C LEU A 896 26.65 23.63 -21.73
N ILE A 897 27.20 24.76 -22.18
CA ILE A 897 26.54 25.63 -23.16
C ILE A 897 26.42 24.94 -24.52
N LYS A 898 27.46 24.22 -24.96
CA LYS A 898 27.44 23.45 -26.21
C LYS A 898 26.43 22.30 -26.15
N CYS A 899 26.34 21.60 -25.01
CA CYS A 899 25.34 20.56 -24.78
C CYS A 899 23.92 21.12 -24.92
N MET A 900 23.62 22.28 -24.32
CA MET A 900 22.33 22.96 -24.49
C MET A 900 22.03 23.35 -25.94
N GLN A 901 23.07 23.69 -26.70
CA GLN A 901 22.95 24.11 -28.10
C GLN A 901 22.67 22.91 -29.03
N GLN A 902 23.26 21.76 -28.73
CA GLN A 902 23.20 20.55 -29.56
C GLN A 902 22.03 19.64 -29.20
N THR A 903 21.56 19.69 -27.95
CA THR A 903 20.49 18.81 -27.50
C THR A 903 19.15 19.19 -28.10
N THR A 904 18.39 18.15 -28.39
CA THR A 904 17.00 18.23 -28.83
C THR A 904 16.02 17.94 -27.69
N ASP A 905 16.52 17.48 -26.53
CA ASP A 905 15.71 17.19 -25.36
C ASP A 905 15.62 18.41 -24.43
N LYS A 906 14.38 18.82 -24.12
CA LYS A 906 14.13 19.99 -23.29
C LYS A 906 14.57 19.77 -21.85
N ALA A 907 14.37 18.57 -21.30
CA ALA A 907 14.71 18.29 -19.91
C ALA A 907 16.23 18.34 -19.69
N LEU A 908 17.02 17.86 -20.65
CA LEU A 908 18.48 17.94 -20.65
C LEU A 908 18.95 19.39 -20.74
N ALA A 909 18.39 20.18 -21.67
CA ALA A 909 18.70 21.61 -21.80
C ALA A 909 18.38 22.39 -20.51
N ASP A 910 17.22 22.15 -19.91
CA ASP A 910 16.79 22.76 -18.65
C ASP A 910 17.72 22.39 -17.49
N LYS A 911 18.18 21.14 -17.42
CA LYS A 911 19.11 20.67 -16.38
C LYS A 911 20.49 21.31 -16.53
N SER A 912 21.05 21.35 -17.75
CA SER A 912 22.32 22.04 -18.04
C SER A 912 22.24 23.54 -17.70
N ALA A 913 21.16 24.21 -18.08
CA ALA A 913 20.92 25.61 -17.74
C ALA A 913 20.84 25.83 -16.23
N ARG A 914 20.17 24.93 -15.51
CA ARG A 914 20.03 24.98 -14.05
C ARG A 914 21.38 24.84 -13.35
N LEU A 915 22.22 23.88 -13.76
CA LEU A 915 23.56 23.71 -13.18
C LEU A 915 24.41 24.97 -13.36
N LEU A 916 24.41 25.56 -14.56
CA LEU A 916 25.12 26.81 -14.80
C LEU A 916 24.55 27.97 -13.98
N LYS A 917 23.24 28.23 -14.05
CA LYS A 917 22.62 29.40 -13.42
C LYS A 917 22.54 29.32 -11.90
N ALA A 918 22.23 28.14 -11.37
CA ALA A 918 21.92 27.95 -9.95
C ALA A 918 23.12 27.44 -9.13
N ASN A 919 24.02 26.65 -9.72
CA ASN A 919 25.14 26.08 -8.99
C ASN A 919 26.44 26.84 -9.28
N VAL A 920 26.75 27.12 -10.56
CA VAL A 920 28.00 27.80 -10.95
C VAL A 920 27.89 29.32 -10.76
N CYS A 921 26.91 29.96 -11.40
CA CYS A 921 26.78 31.43 -11.43
C CYS A 921 26.38 32.07 -10.09
N LYS A 922 25.96 31.25 -9.11
CA LYS A 922 25.59 31.70 -7.76
C LYS A 922 26.73 31.61 -6.76
N LEU A 923 27.88 31.06 -7.15
CA LEU A 923 29.05 31.03 -6.29
C LEU A 923 29.45 32.46 -5.91
N LYS A 924 29.81 32.63 -4.63
CA LYS A 924 30.26 33.91 -4.09
C LYS A 924 31.62 34.26 -4.67
N VAL A 925 31.61 35.16 -5.64
CA VAL A 925 32.79 35.63 -6.39
C VAL A 925 33.87 36.22 -5.48
N SER A 926 33.52 36.73 -4.30
CA SER A 926 34.47 37.27 -3.31
C SER A 926 35.49 36.24 -2.79
N TYR A 927 35.17 34.95 -2.90
CA TYR A 927 36.05 33.88 -2.44
C TYR A 927 36.91 33.30 -3.57
N ILE A 928 36.80 33.79 -4.80
CA ILE A 928 37.65 33.35 -5.91
C ILE A 928 39.06 33.88 -5.71
N SER A 929 40.08 33.02 -5.89
CA SER A 929 41.48 33.44 -5.74
C SER A 929 41.83 34.58 -6.70
N LYS A 930 42.59 35.56 -6.19
CA LYS A 930 43.19 36.63 -7.00
C LYS A 930 44.33 36.12 -7.90
N ASP A 931 44.82 34.90 -7.67
CA ASP A 931 45.88 34.27 -8.47
C ASP A 931 45.35 33.67 -9.79
N VAL A 932 44.06 33.83 -10.09
CA VAL A 932 43.50 33.46 -11.38
C VAL A 932 43.96 34.47 -12.44
N ASP A 933 44.30 33.99 -13.63
CA ASP A 933 44.73 34.82 -14.74
C ASP A 933 43.52 35.52 -15.37
N GLY A 934 43.51 36.85 -15.29
CA GLY A 934 42.46 37.68 -15.88
C GLY A 934 42.39 37.56 -17.41
N GLU A 935 43.51 37.30 -18.09
CA GLU A 935 43.52 37.13 -19.55
C GLU A 935 42.75 35.88 -19.97
N HIS A 936 42.85 34.81 -19.18
CA HIS A 936 42.10 33.58 -19.43
C HIS A 936 40.59 33.79 -19.31
N ILE A 937 40.14 34.56 -18.31
CA ILE A 937 38.71 34.90 -18.14
C ILE A 937 38.23 35.79 -19.29
N ILE A 938 39.05 36.75 -19.74
CA ILE A 938 38.74 37.59 -20.91
C ILE A 938 38.57 36.74 -22.16
N SER A 939 39.42 35.73 -22.36
CA SER A 939 39.29 34.78 -23.47
C SER A 939 37.95 34.03 -23.43
N TYR A 940 37.56 33.48 -22.28
CA TYR A 940 36.24 32.83 -22.11
C TYR A 940 35.06 33.78 -22.36
N LEU A 941 35.16 35.03 -21.91
CA LEU A 941 34.14 36.05 -22.16
C LEU A 941 34.00 36.34 -23.66
N LYS A 942 35.11 36.53 -24.38
CA LYS A 942 35.11 36.75 -25.83
C LYS A 942 34.53 35.56 -26.58
N ASP A 943 34.93 34.34 -26.22
CA ASP A 943 34.40 33.10 -26.79
C ASP A 943 32.89 32.97 -26.60
N LEU A 944 32.39 33.25 -25.39
CA LEU A 944 30.97 33.17 -25.05
C LEU A 944 30.15 34.20 -25.83
N HIS A 945 30.62 35.44 -25.90
CA HIS A 945 29.96 36.52 -26.65
C HIS A 945 29.95 36.23 -28.15
N SER A 946 31.08 35.78 -28.69
CA SER A 946 31.19 35.39 -30.10
C SER A 946 30.24 34.24 -30.43
N SER A 947 30.15 33.23 -29.55
CA SER A 947 29.23 32.10 -29.71
C SER A 947 27.76 32.54 -29.65
N ALA A 948 27.40 33.46 -28.75
CA ALA A 948 26.04 33.97 -28.66
C ALA A 948 25.60 34.78 -29.91
N ILE A 949 26.55 35.36 -30.63
CA ILE A 949 26.30 36.17 -31.83
C ILE A 949 26.34 35.32 -33.11
N ALA A 950 27.34 34.44 -33.25
CA ALA A 950 27.62 33.73 -34.50
C ALA A 950 26.89 32.38 -34.63
N SER A 951 26.58 31.72 -33.52
CA SER A 951 26.11 30.32 -33.53
C SER A 951 24.57 30.20 -33.57
N LYS A 952 24.05 29.13 -34.20
CA LYS A 952 22.63 28.75 -34.07
C LYS A 952 22.36 28.34 -32.61
N PRO A 953 21.37 28.92 -31.91
CA PRO A 953 21.16 28.70 -30.47
C PRO A 953 20.55 27.33 -30.10
N GLY A 954 20.43 26.42 -31.07
CA GLY A 954 19.74 25.14 -30.89
C GLY A 954 18.21 25.28 -30.90
N GLN A 955 17.53 24.23 -30.42
CA GLN A 955 16.06 24.13 -30.41
C GLN A 955 15.40 25.01 -29.32
N PHE A 956 16.17 25.43 -28.30
CA PHE A 956 15.66 26.19 -27.14
C PHE A 956 16.32 27.58 -27.01
N PRO A 957 16.05 28.52 -27.94
CA PRO A 957 16.80 29.77 -28.07
C PRO A 957 16.69 30.69 -26.85
N ASN A 958 15.49 30.87 -26.30
CA ASN A 958 15.27 31.73 -25.13
C ASN A 958 16.08 31.25 -23.91
N LEU A 959 16.10 29.93 -23.69
CA LEU A 959 16.84 29.32 -22.59
C LEU A 959 18.35 29.47 -22.79
N TYR A 960 18.84 29.15 -24.00
CA TYR A 960 20.25 29.30 -24.38
C TYR A 960 20.76 30.73 -24.14
N TYR A 961 20.09 31.73 -24.73
CA TYR A 961 20.53 33.12 -24.64
C TYR A 961 20.44 33.68 -23.23
N SER A 962 19.39 33.33 -22.48
CA SER A 962 19.28 33.70 -21.07
C SER A 962 20.42 33.12 -20.23
N THR A 963 20.84 31.88 -20.52
CA THR A 963 21.99 31.25 -19.85
C THR A 963 23.31 31.89 -20.24
N CYS A 964 23.56 32.14 -21.54
CA CYS A 964 24.74 32.90 -21.98
C CYS A 964 24.84 34.27 -21.30
N SER A 965 23.72 34.99 -21.17
CA SER A 965 23.66 36.28 -20.48
C SER A 965 24.08 36.16 -19.01
N THR A 966 23.47 35.23 -18.28
CA THR A 966 23.76 35.05 -16.84
C THR A 966 25.21 34.60 -16.61
N THR A 967 25.69 33.67 -17.44
CA THR A 967 27.08 33.18 -17.41
C THR A 967 28.06 34.29 -17.74
N SER A 968 27.78 35.12 -18.75
CA SER A 968 28.64 36.26 -19.09
C SER A 968 28.73 37.25 -17.93
N LEU A 969 27.59 37.60 -17.32
CA LEU A 969 27.58 38.50 -16.17
C LEU A 969 28.33 37.90 -14.97
N PHE A 970 28.25 36.59 -14.77
CA PHE A 970 29.05 35.90 -13.76
C PHE A 970 30.55 36.03 -14.06
N LEU A 971 31.01 35.69 -15.26
CA LEU A 971 32.42 35.82 -15.66
C LEU A 971 32.93 37.27 -15.54
N ALA A 972 32.10 38.26 -15.88
CA ALA A 972 32.42 39.68 -15.69
C ALA A 972 32.65 40.04 -14.21
N LYS A 973 31.81 39.48 -13.31
CA LYS A 973 32.01 39.62 -11.86
C LYS A 973 33.31 38.95 -11.41
N VAL A 974 33.62 37.76 -11.92
CA VAL A 974 34.87 37.04 -11.61
C VAL A 974 36.08 37.85 -12.03
N LEU A 975 36.13 38.33 -13.28
CA LEU A 975 37.23 39.16 -13.78
C LEU A 975 37.46 40.39 -12.89
N ASN A 976 36.38 41.06 -12.49
CA ASN A 976 36.47 42.24 -11.64
C ASN A 976 37.06 41.92 -10.25
N ALA A 977 36.65 40.80 -9.63
CA ALA A 977 37.17 40.39 -8.32
C ALA A 977 38.65 39.98 -8.35
N VAL A 978 39.12 39.43 -9.47
CA VAL A 978 40.50 39.02 -9.68
C VAL A 978 41.40 40.22 -9.98
N SER A 979 40.99 41.08 -10.92
CA SER A 979 41.86 42.11 -11.47
C SER A 979 41.81 43.46 -10.75
N ASN A 980 40.75 43.78 -10.00
CA ASN A 980 40.59 44.96 -9.13
C ASN A 980 41.10 46.32 -9.67
N ASN A 981 41.21 46.49 -11.00
CA ASN A 981 41.82 47.64 -11.67
C ASN A 981 40.81 48.32 -12.62
N GLU A 982 40.93 49.64 -12.84
CA GLU A 982 40.10 50.36 -13.83
C GLU A 982 40.20 49.77 -15.26
N SER A 983 41.31 49.10 -15.57
CA SER A 983 41.54 48.41 -16.84
C SER A 983 40.60 47.21 -17.07
N SER A 984 40.10 46.57 -16.00
CA SER A 984 39.16 45.44 -16.13
C SER A 984 37.77 45.90 -16.55
N TYR A 985 37.28 47.02 -15.99
CA TYR A 985 36.03 47.63 -16.42
C TYR A 985 36.09 48.12 -17.86
N ALA A 986 37.20 48.75 -18.27
CA ALA A 986 37.39 49.18 -19.66
C ALA A 986 37.31 47.98 -20.62
N SER A 987 38.05 46.90 -20.32
CA SER A 987 38.02 45.68 -21.13
C SER A 987 36.63 45.03 -21.21
N LEU A 988 35.89 45.00 -20.10
CA LEU A 988 34.51 44.47 -20.07
C LEU A 988 33.56 45.34 -20.89
N ILE A 989 33.66 46.66 -20.77
CA ILE A 989 32.85 47.60 -21.54
C ILE A 989 33.15 47.42 -23.04
N ASP A 990 34.41 47.26 -23.43
CA ASP A 990 34.80 47.04 -24.82
C ASP A 990 34.19 45.75 -25.39
N ILE A 991 34.26 44.64 -24.65
CA ILE A 991 33.67 43.35 -25.07
C ILE A 991 32.15 43.47 -25.25
N TYR A 992 31.46 44.08 -24.27
CA TYR A 992 30.00 44.27 -24.35
C TYR A 992 29.60 45.27 -25.44
N ALA A 993 30.38 46.33 -25.67
CA ALA A 993 30.15 47.31 -26.72
C ALA A 993 30.35 46.72 -28.12
N GLU A 994 31.42 45.93 -28.32
CA GLU A 994 31.64 45.17 -29.55
C GLU A 994 30.49 44.19 -29.82
N SER A 995 30.07 43.48 -28.78
CA SER A 995 28.92 42.57 -28.87
C SER A 995 27.62 43.30 -29.19
N MET A 996 27.41 44.50 -28.65
CA MET A 996 26.24 45.33 -28.94
C MET A 996 26.25 45.83 -30.38
N LYS A 997 27.41 46.25 -30.93
CA LYS A 997 27.54 46.64 -32.34
C LYS A 997 27.14 45.49 -33.28
N ASN A 998 27.63 44.29 -32.98
CA ASN A 998 27.32 43.10 -33.77
C ASN A 998 25.87 42.65 -33.58
N TRP A 999 25.33 42.78 -32.36
CA TRP A 999 23.94 42.45 -32.04
C TRP A 999 22.93 43.34 -32.74
N VAL A 1000 23.19 44.64 -32.90
CA VAL A 1000 22.30 45.53 -33.68
C VAL A 1000 22.20 45.08 -35.14
N SER A 1001 23.28 44.51 -35.69
CA SER A 1001 23.32 44.08 -37.09
C SER A 1001 22.72 42.69 -37.29
N ASN A 1002 23.07 41.71 -36.43
CA ASN A 1002 22.79 40.29 -36.63
C ASN A 1002 22.27 39.56 -35.38
N GLY A 1003 21.88 40.30 -34.33
CA GLY A 1003 21.58 39.77 -33.01
C GLY A 1003 20.24 39.06 -32.92
N LYS A 1004 20.24 37.88 -32.27
CA LYS A 1004 19.05 37.03 -32.11
C LYS A 1004 18.52 36.95 -30.68
N PHE A 1005 19.22 37.56 -29.71
CA PHE A 1005 18.87 37.53 -28.29
C PHE A 1005 18.27 38.85 -27.78
N GLY A 1006 17.55 38.82 -26.66
CA GLY A 1006 16.87 40.01 -26.13
C GLY A 1006 17.80 41.06 -25.49
N ARG A 1007 17.30 42.30 -25.38
CA ARG A 1007 17.99 43.44 -24.75
C ARG A 1007 18.44 43.19 -23.30
N SER A 1008 17.83 42.24 -22.61
CA SER A 1008 18.18 41.86 -21.23
C SER A 1008 19.65 41.50 -21.06
N PHE A 1009 20.27 40.93 -22.10
CA PHE A 1009 21.70 40.59 -22.10
C PHE A 1009 22.59 41.77 -21.75
N PHE A 1010 22.24 42.97 -22.22
CA PHE A 1010 22.99 44.20 -21.96
C PHE A 1010 22.48 44.95 -20.73
N ILE A 1011 21.16 44.96 -20.50
CA ILE A 1011 20.54 45.64 -19.35
C ILE A 1011 21.10 45.10 -18.03
N ASP A 1012 21.24 43.77 -17.90
CA ASP A 1012 21.73 43.17 -16.67
C ASP A 1012 23.19 43.57 -16.36
N PHE A 1013 24.02 43.72 -17.41
CA PHE A 1013 25.38 44.20 -17.29
C PHE A 1013 25.44 45.69 -16.90
N VAL A 1014 24.62 46.53 -17.55
CA VAL A 1014 24.54 47.96 -17.22
C VAL A 1014 24.05 48.18 -15.79
N ASN A 1015 23.00 47.48 -15.36
CA ASN A 1015 22.49 47.52 -13.99
C ASN A 1015 23.55 47.08 -12.98
N TRP A 1016 24.36 46.06 -13.32
CA TRP A 1016 25.48 45.65 -12.49
C TRP A 1016 26.57 46.73 -12.41
N LEU A 1017 26.94 47.37 -13.53
CA LEU A 1017 27.88 48.49 -13.53
C LEU A 1017 27.37 49.66 -12.69
N GLU A 1018 26.07 50.00 -12.79
CA GLU A 1018 25.44 51.03 -11.97
C GLU A 1018 25.53 50.70 -10.47
N SER A 1019 25.29 49.44 -10.09
CA SER A 1019 25.43 49.01 -8.69
C SER A 1019 26.86 49.21 -8.15
N LYS A 1020 27.88 49.15 -9.03
CA LYS A 1020 29.29 49.38 -8.68
C LYS A 1020 29.66 50.86 -8.66
N LYS A 1021 28.99 51.69 -9.46
CA LYS A 1021 29.15 53.15 -9.46
C LYS A 1021 28.86 53.78 -8.09
N SER A 1022 28.00 53.16 -7.29
CA SER A 1022 27.62 53.64 -5.94
C SER A 1022 28.60 53.28 -4.80
N LYS A 1023 29.70 52.57 -5.10
CA LYS A 1023 30.70 52.11 -4.11
C LYS A 1023 32.11 52.69 -4.28
N ASN A 1024 32.29 53.69 -5.15
CA ASN A 1024 33.51 54.51 -5.20
C ASN A 1024 33.28 55.86 -4.53
#